data_AF-A0A0E3JWM5-F1
#
_entry.id   AF-A0A0E3JWM5-F1
#
_cell.length_a   1.000
_cell.length_b   1.000
_cell.length_c   1.000
_cell.angle_alpha   90.00
_cell.angle_beta   90.00
_cell.angle_gamma   90.00
#
_symmetry.space_group_name_H-M   'P 1'
#
loop_
_entity.id
_entity.type
_entity.pdbx_description
1 polymer ?
#
loop_
_entity_poly.entity_id
_entity_poly.type
_entity_poly.pdbx_seq_one_letter_code
_entity_poly.pdbx_strand_id
1 'polypeptide(L)'
;MRKKYITYPSDMPVSISLENVISYPMHWHNSIEILYVLKGKLNITISSDHYELIEKDIEIINLDEPHSIVSNDKDNKVLVFHIDPYFFEKYYSDIENMFFFTNTTDDRAQESEKYDALRTFLAKITCEAVQKQDNYDKEIQVILIDLLYHLINNFHYLMYENEDLKEKEEQLERYHRISKYIFNNSNDNITLQDIAKKEFLSTDYLSHGIKDVTGSSFTDLLNSNRVQEALKLILDTDKTISEISEEVGFSHTRYFNKHFKVHYKYTPLQYRKKFKVDDENFETQKIIKFFELNESLEYITYYLEDYDRFNYEDKITKININMGEDIGKFNKSFKDVLNVGDAFDLLLEDNKDILEVLQEEIGFEYARLLNVFSQDMCIFPGSKFYNWNRTSDVFEFLDTLNINPLIVIDDKNFSTEDLLKILKSFLNYFGELDNLYSFKFEFSSTMSDTAKNKIIGLLCNDYELEVSNKPFYANDSIDYIYDTTYMMPYIINSVIRNTNSLNFLRAFDVLDKQVNLTNEVFFGYPGLINDKGIKKPSYYAYYLLNKLGDTLVAKNDGYIVTKSDKEYQILLYNHNDDIDKLIPFKSFSKLRAIKNAVAQKLSLNIVNIPSSIKITTYEINEKSGSSYNYWVDMGRPKRLSKEEKQILHKASFPNIHFKNLKKSTVFNLQITLRGYGALLILIKEA
;
A
#
# COMPACT_ATOMS: atom_id res chain seq x y z
N MET A 1 -43.16 7.23 -8.46
CA MET A 1 -42.26 7.05 -7.32
C MET A 1 -42.94 6.05 -6.42
N ARG A 2 -42.20 5.02 -6.01
CA ARG A 2 -42.75 3.80 -5.43
C ARG A 2 -42.03 3.52 -4.12
N LYS A 3 -42.78 3.23 -3.06
CA LYS A 3 -42.24 2.57 -1.89
C LYS A 3 -41.79 1.15 -2.26
N LYS A 4 -40.48 0.89 -2.18
CA LYS A 4 -39.94 -0.46 -2.30
C LYS A 4 -39.88 -1.07 -0.90
N TYR A 5 -40.26 -2.34 -0.82
CA TYR A 5 -40.09 -3.15 0.38
C TYR A 5 -38.79 -3.92 0.22
N ILE A 6 -37.84 -3.66 1.11
CA ILE A 6 -36.59 -4.40 1.17
C ILE A 6 -36.82 -5.66 1.97
N THR A 7 -36.36 -6.78 1.44
CA THR A 7 -36.38 -8.07 2.13
C THR A 7 -34.97 -8.42 2.56
N TYR A 8 -34.79 -8.74 3.84
CA TYR A 8 -33.52 -9.17 4.39
C TYR A 8 -33.43 -10.70 4.40
N PRO A 9 -32.21 -11.29 4.30
CA PRO A 9 -32.01 -12.72 4.53
C PRO A 9 -32.53 -13.12 5.92
N SER A 10 -33.05 -14.35 6.06
CA SER A 10 -33.65 -14.83 7.32
C SER A 10 -32.71 -14.74 8.53
N ASP A 11 -31.40 -14.76 8.27
CA ASP A 11 -30.36 -14.90 9.29
C ASP A 11 -29.57 -13.58 9.47
N MET A 12 -29.87 -12.52 8.70
CA MET A 12 -29.07 -11.28 8.69
C MET A 12 -29.94 -10.02 8.60
N PRO A 13 -29.68 -9.00 9.45
CA PRO A 13 -30.39 -7.71 9.39
C PRO A 13 -29.83 -6.75 8.32
N VAL A 14 -29.16 -7.29 7.30
CA VAL A 14 -28.57 -6.52 6.20
C VAL A 14 -28.67 -7.32 4.90
N SER A 15 -28.98 -6.64 3.80
CA SER A 15 -28.90 -7.16 2.44
C SER A 15 -27.79 -6.43 1.69
N ILE A 16 -26.93 -7.19 0.99
CA ILE A 16 -25.76 -6.66 0.28
C ILE A 16 -25.78 -7.14 -1.16
N SER A 17 -25.58 -6.24 -2.11
CA SER A 17 -25.47 -6.55 -3.53
C SER A 17 -24.30 -5.81 -4.18
N LEU A 18 -23.70 -6.44 -5.19
CA LEU A 18 -22.76 -5.79 -6.09
C LEU A 18 -23.47 -5.49 -7.41
N GLU A 19 -23.58 -4.21 -7.74
CA GLU A 19 -24.44 -3.72 -8.82
C GLU A 19 -23.66 -2.87 -9.83
N ASN A 20 -24.01 -3.01 -11.10
CA ASN A 20 -23.79 -2.02 -12.14
C ASN A 20 -25.12 -1.31 -12.38
N VAL A 21 -25.18 -0.01 -12.07
CA VAL A 21 -26.40 0.78 -12.13
C VAL A 21 -26.29 1.76 -13.30
N ILE A 22 -27.16 1.62 -14.29
CA ILE A 22 -27.27 2.58 -15.41
C ILE A 22 -28.41 3.56 -15.14
N SER A 23 -29.55 3.05 -14.67
CA SER A 23 -30.72 3.86 -14.34
C SER A 23 -31.54 3.16 -13.28
N TYR A 24 -31.80 3.83 -12.17
CA TYR A 24 -32.75 3.43 -11.15
C TYR A 24 -33.71 4.61 -10.91
N PRO A 25 -34.96 4.53 -11.40
CA PRO A 25 -35.92 5.63 -11.27
C PRO A 25 -36.22 6.01 -9.83
N MET A 26 -36.76 7.22 -9.65
CA MET A 26 -37.10 7.80 -8.35
C MET A 26 -37.99 6.86 -7.50
N HIS A 27 -37.48 6.46 -6.33
CA HIS A 27 -38.11 5.54 -5.39
C HIS A 27 -37.67 5.83 -3.95
N TRP A 28 -38.26 5.13 -2.99
CA TRP A 28 -37.93 5.25 -1.57
C TRP A 28 -38.20 3.92 -0.86
N HIS A 29 -37.61 3.72 0.31
CA HIS A 29 -37.81 2.50 1.11
C HIS A 29 -37.52 2.74 2.59
N ASN A 30 -38.05 1.84 3.43
CA ASN A 30 -37.84 1.84 4.88
C ASN A 30 -36.58 1.03 5.27
N SER A 31 -35.43 1.42 4.73
CA SER A 31 -34.12 0.86 5.01
C SER A 31 -33.12 2.00 5.01
N ILE A 32 -32.11 1.93 5.89
CA ILE A 32 -30.91 2.76 5.73
C ILE A 32 -30.14 2.13 4.57
N GLU A 33 -29.88 2.91 3.52
CA GLU A 33 -29.12 2.44 2.36
C GLU A 33 -27.75 3.11 2.34
N ILE A 34 -26.71 2.34 2.05
CA ILE A 34 -25.35 2.83 1.88
C ILE A 34 -24.86 2.39 0.51
N LEU A 35 -24.52 3.37 -0.32
CA LEU A 35 -23.89 3.17 -1.62
C LEU A 35 -22.39 3.32 -1.46
N TYR A 36 -21.61 2.34 -1.90
CA TYR A 36 -20.16 2.40 -1.91
C TYR A 36 -19.60 2.12 -3.31
N VAL A 37 -19.08 3.16 -3.97
CA VAL A 37 -18.59 3.07 -5.35
C VAL A 37 -17.21 2.43 -5.38
N LEU A 38 -17.11 1.21 -5.92
CA LEU A 38 -15.85 0.48 -6.03
C LEU A 38 -15.10 0.81 -7.32
N LYS A 39 -15.84 1.08 -8.40
CA LYS A 39 -15.29 1.42 -9.72
C LYS A 39 -16.25 2.33 -10.48
N GLY A 40 -15.70 3.27 -11.25
CA GLY A 40 -16.47 4.18 -12.10
C GLY A 40 -17.17 5.29 -11.31
N LYS A 41 -18.32 5.74 -11.82
CA LYS A 41 -19.06 6.86 -11.22
C LYS A 41 -20.58 6.76 -11.34
N LEU A 42 -21.29 7.42 -10.43
CA LEU A 42 -22.74 7.53 -10.40
C LEU A 42 -23.18 8.98 -10.26
N ASN A 43 -24.35 9.33 -10.78
CA ASN A 43 -25.07 10.54 -10.39
C ASN A 43 -26.30 10.11 -9.58
N ILE A 44 -26.39 10.59 -8.35
CA ILE A 44 -27.53 10.35 -7.48
C ILE A 44 -28.32 11.64 -7.31
N THR A 45 -29.63 11.52 -7.31
CA THR A 45 -30.55 12.58 -6.92
C THR A 45 -31.25 12.14 -5.65
N ILE A 46 -31.02 12.85 -4.56
CA ILE A 46 -31.69 12.61 -3.27
C ILE A 46 -32.58 13.83 -3.00
N SER A 47 -33.88 13.60 -2.85
CA SER A 47 -34.90 14.65 -2.76
C SER A 47 -34.83 15.68 -3.90
N SER A 48 -34.14 16.81 -3.71
CA SER A 48 -33.95 17.86 -4.70
C SER A 48 -32.48 18.06 -5.12
N ASP A 49 -31.55 17.43 -4.40
CA ASP A 49 -30.12 17.65 -4.52
C ASP A 49 -29.48 16.59 -5.40
N HIS A 50 -28.40 16.97 -6.09
CA HIS A 50 -27.74 16.15 -7.08
C HIS A 50 -26.27 16.01 -6.70
N TYR A 51 -25.80 14.77 -6.63
CA TYR A 51 -24.44 14.43 -6.23
C TYR A 51 -23.80 13.54 -7.30
N GLU A 52 -22.54 13.80 -7.63
CA GLU A 52 -21.71 12.87 -8.43
C GLU A 52 -20.85 12.07 -7.44
N LEU A 53 -20.98 10.75 -7.46
CA LEU A 53 -20.17 9.84 -6.66
C LEU A 53 -19.10 9.23 -7.57
N ILE A 54 -17.84 9.29 -7.14
CA ILE A 54 -16.71 8.68 -7.84
C ILE A 54 -16.15 7.50 -7.04
N GLU A 55 -15.12 6.83 -7.57
CA GLU A 55 -14.47 5.70 -6.90
C GLU A 55 -14.06 6.05 -5.47
N LYS A 56 -14.41 5.14 -4.55
CA LYS A 56 -14.22 5.21 -3.09
C LYS A 56 -15.20 6.09 -2.32
N ASP A 57 -16.06 6.84 -3.00
CA ASP A 57 -17.09 7.62 -2.32
C ASP A 57 -18.18 6.71 -1.76
N ILE A 58 -18.72 7.13 -0.63
CA ILE A 58 -19.84 6.54 0.06
C ILE A 58 -20.94 7.58 0.20
N GLU A 59 -22.17 7.18 -0.09
CA GLU A 59 -23.36 7.98 0.16
C GLU A 59 -24.33 7.21 1.05
N ILE A 60 -24.86 7.88 2.07
CA ILE A 60 -25.87 7.31 2.97
C ILE A 60 -27.23 7.92 2.61
N ILE A 61 -28.19 7.05 2.33
CA ILE A 61 -29.58 7.40 2.04
C ILE A 61 -30.41 7.02 3.26
N ASN A 62 -31.11 8.01 3.83
CA ASN A 62 -31.84 7.84 5.07
C ASN A 62 -33.20 7.15 4.86
N LEU A 63 -33.83 6.78 5.98
CA LEU A 63 -35.13 6.12 5.96
C LEU A 63 -36.18 6.96 5.25
N ASP A 64 -36.93 6.29 4.37
CA ASP A 64 -37.97 6.88 3.55
C ASP A 64 -37.51 8.09 2.70
N GLU A 65 -36.20 8.18 2.40
CA GLU A 65 -35.65 9.27 1.62
C GLU A 65 -35.80 9.02 0.11
N PRO A 66 -36.51 9.91 -0.62
CA PRO A 66 -36.67 9.84 -2.06
C PRO A 66 -35.34 9.91 -2.82
N HIS A 67 -35.01 8.92 -3.63
CA HIS A 67 -33.80 8.98 -4.45
C HIS A 67 -33.89 8.27 -5.81
N SER A 68 -33.02 8.67 -6.73
CA SER A 68 -32.81 8.03 -8.04
C SER A 68 -31.34 8.00 -8.41
N ILE A 69 -30.91 6.99 -9.16
CA ILE A 69 -29.51 6.79 -9.54
C ILE A 69 -29.42 6.71 -11.06
N VAL A 70 -28.46 7.43 -11.66
CA VAL A 70 -28.20 7.38 -13.10
C VAL A 70 -26.70 7.35 -13.34
N SER A 71 -26.23 6.51 -14.26
CA SER A 71 -24.84 6.52 -14.69
C SER A 71 -24.70 6.45 -16.21
N ASN A 72 -23.77 7.25 -16.73
CA ASN A 72 -23.28 7.15 -18.10
C ASN A 72 -22.07 6.21 -18.22
N ASP A 73 -21.51 5.77 -17.09
CA ASP A 73 -20.40 4.84 -17.04
C ASP A 73 -20.94 3.41 -17.06
N LYS A 74 -20.65 2.67 -18.13
CA LYS A 74 -21.17 1.31 -18.32
C LYS A 74 -20.45 0.26 -17.48
N ASP A 75 -19.28 0.58 -16.94
CA ASP A 75 -18.45 -0.35 -16.18
C ASP A 75 -18.42 -0.05 -14.67
N ASN A 76 -19.36 0.78 -14.19
CA ASN A 76 -19.47 1.07 -12.77
C ASN A 76 -19.75 -0.20 -11.95
N LYS A 77 -19.15 -0.28 -10.77
CA LYS A 77 -19.38 -1.33 -9.78
C LYS A 77 -19.61 -0.69 -8.43
N VAL A 78 -20.74 -0.98 -7.79
CA VAL A 78 -21.18 -0.34 -6.57
C VAL A 78 -21.68 -1.39 -5.60
N LEU A 79 -21.17 -1.37 -4.37
CA LEU A 79 -21.74 -2.14 -3.28
C LEU A 79 -22.94 -1.37 -2.72
N VAL A 80 -24.07 -2.04 -2.63
CA VAL A 80 -25.31 -1.49 -2.08
C VAL A 80 -25.66 -2.26 -0.82
N PHE A 81 -25.71 -1.57 0.31
CA PHE A 81 -26.09 -2.13 1.60
C PHE A 81 -27.45 -1.60 1.98
N HIS A 82 -28.40 -2.50 2.26
CA HIS A 82 -29.67 -2.15 2.89
C HIS A 82 -29.68 -2.72 4.30
N ILE A 83 -29.74 -1.85 5.31
CA ILE A 83 -29.69 -2.21 6.73
C ILE A 83 -31.07 -2.06 7.36
N ASP A 84 -31.51 -3.11 8.06
CA ASP A 84 -32.80 -3.14 8.75
C ASP A 84 -32.83 -2.18 9.95
N PRO A 85 -33.66 -1.12 9.92
CA PRO A 85 -33.75 -0.20 11.05
C PRO A 85 -34.26 -0.88 12.34
N TYR A 86 -35.09 -1.92 12.24
CA TYR A 86 -35.59 -2.64 13.42
C TYR A 86 -34.48 -3.38 14.18
N PHE A 87 -33.38 -3.72 13.51
CA PHE A 87 -32.22 -4.27 14.20
C PHE A 87 -31.54 -3.22 15.08
N PHE A 88 -31.39 -2.00 14.58
CA PHE A 88 -30.81 -0.88 15.31
C PHE A 88 -31.73 -0.37 16.43
N GLU A 89 -33.04 -0.46 16.28
CA GLU A 89 -34.01 -0.05 17.31
C GLU A 89 -33.76 -0.74 18.67
N LYS A 90 -33.23 -1.96 18.65
CA LYS A 90 -32.84 -2.72 19.87
C LYS A 90 -31.73 -2.05 20.68
N TYR A 91 -30.86 -1.29 20.02
CA TYR A 91 -29.69 -0.63 20.61
C TYR A 91 -29.88 0.87 20.74
N TYR A 92 -30.66 1.46 19.84
CA TYR A 92 -31.00 2.87 19.82
C TYR A 92 -32.46 3.05 19.38
N SER A 93 -33.33 3.28 20.36
CA SER A 93 -34.79 3.34 20.16
C SER A 93 -35.28 4.50 19.28
N ASP A 94 -34.39 5.40 18.87
CA ASP A 94 -34.69 6.60 18.09
C ASP A 94 -34.17 6.54 16.65
N ILE A 95 -33.74 5.37 16.17
CA ILE A 95 -33.11 5.22 14.87
C ILE A 95 -33.98 5.73 13.71
N GLU A 96 -35.31 5.60 13.80
CA GLU A 96 -36.25 6.08 12.79
C GLU A 96 -36.19 7.60 12.56
N ASN A 97 -35.69 8.35 13.54
CA ASN A 97 -35.60 9.81 13.50
C ASN A 97 -34.16 10.31 13.26
N MET A 98 -33.21 9.41 13.02
CA MET A 98 -31.81 9.78 12.78
C MET A 98 -31.56 10.06 11.30
N PHE A 99 -30.77 11.10 11.03
CA PHE A 99 -30.29 11.45 9.70
C PHE A 99 -28.77 11.48 9.69
N PHE A 100 -28.19 10.70 8.79
CA PHE A 100 -26.76 10.64 8.52
C PHE A 100 -26.45 11.37 7.22
N PHE A 101 -25.37 12.13 7.22
CA PHE A 101 -24.94 12.97 6.10
C PHE A 101 -23.49 12.69 5.72
N THR A 102 -23.27 12.56 4.41
CA THR A 102 -21.96 12.40 3.79
C THR A 102 -21.58 13.66 3.03
N ASN A 103 -20.31 14.07 3.12
CA ASN A 103 -19.73 15.09 2.25
C ASN A 103 -19.44 14.50 0.87
N THR A 104 -20.11 15.01 -0.14
CA THR A 104 -19.83 14.69 -1.53
C THR A 104 -19.65 15.96 -2.39
N THR A 105 -19.66 17.13 -1.76
CA THR A 105 -19.58 18.42 -2.45
C THR A 105 -18.18 19.04 -2.43
N ASP A 106 -17.35 18.74 -1.42
CA ASP A 106 -15.99 19.26 -1.34
C ASP A 106 -14.96 18.34 -2.01
N ASP A 107 -13.92 18.94 -2.60
CA ASP A 107 -12.82 18.20 -3.20
C ASP A 107 -12.11 17.35 -2.13
N ARG A 108 -12.03 16.03 -2.34
CA ARG A 108 -11.42 15.05 -1.40
C ARG A 108 -12.08 14.96 -0.03
N ALA A 109 -13.36 15.31 0.09
CA ALA A 109 -14.05 15.35 1.37
C ALA A 109 -14.11 14.00 2.11
N GLN A 110 -14.03 12.89 1.36
CA GLN A 110 -14.08 11.53 1.90
C GLN A 110 -12.71 10.88 2.14
N GLU A 111 -11.62 11.66 2.18
CA GLU A 111 -10.25 11.17 2.49
C GLU A 111 -9.91 11.19 4.01
N SER A 112 -10.88 11.44 4.89
CA SER A 112 -10.64 11.51 6.35
C SER A 112 -10.78 10.15 7.07
N GLU A 113 -10.18 10.04 8.25
CA GLU A 113 -10.17 8.81 9.07
C GLU A 113 -11.58 8.25 9.34
N LYS A 114 -12.60 9.12 9.50
CA LYS A 114 -13.99 8.67 9.69
C LYS A 114 -14.54 7.92 8.48
N TYR A 115 -14.13 8.28 7.26
CA TYR A 115 -14.55 7.56 6.05
C TYR A 115 -13.74 6.28 5.85
N ASP A 116 -12.46 6.25 6.24
CA ASP A 116 -11.67 5.01 6.22
C ASP A 116 -12.23 3.95 7.18
N ALA A 117 -12.64 4.39 8.38
CA ALA A 117 -13.34 3.52 9.33
C ALA A 117 -14.68 3.02 8.76
N LEU A 118 -15.46 3.88 8.10
CA LEU A 118 -16.71 3.49 7.44
C LEU A 118 -16.48 2.44 6.35
N ARG A 119 -15.50 2.66 5.46
CA ARG A 119 -15.09 1.69 4.42
C ARG A 119 -14.66 0.35 5.03
N THR A 120 -13.97 0.40 6.17
CA THR A 120 -13.55 -0.80 6.90
C THR A 120 -14.73 -1.61 7.43
N PHE A 121 -15.73 -0.97 8.03
CA PHE A 121 -16.93 -1.67 8.49
C PHE A 121 -17.69 -2.31 7.32
N LEU A 122 -17.91 -1.56 6.24
CA LEU A 122 -18.59 -2.07 5.04
C LEU A 122 -17.83 -3.26 4.42
N ALA A 123 -16.50 -3.18 4.38
CA ALA A 123 -15.66 -4.26 3.89
C ALA A 123 -15.78 -5.52 4.75
N LYS A 124 -15.72 -5.40 6.08
CA LYS A 124 -15.86 -6.53 7.02
C LYS A 124 -17.23 -7.21 6.90
N ILE A 125 -18.30 -6.43 6.82
CA ILE A 125 -19.67 -6.95 6.61
C ILE A 125 -19.73 -7.74 5.29
N THR A 126 -19.16 -7.18 4.23
CA THR A 126 -19.11 -7.85 2.91
C THR A 126 -18.29 -9.15 2.97
N CYS A 127 -17.15 -9.13 3.65
CA CYS A 127 -16.29 -10.28 3.85
C CYS A 127 -17.02 -11.44 4.53
N GLU A 128 -17.66 -11.19 5.68
CA GLU A 128 -18.43 -12.22 6.39
C GLU A 128 -19.58 -12.77 5.53
N ALA A 129 -20.27 -11.88 4.80
CA ALA A 129 -21.37 -12.29 3.92
C ALA A 129 -20.92 -13.15 2.73
N VAL A 130 -19.71 -12.94 2.23
CA VAL A 130 -19.11 -13.74 1.15
C VAL A 130 -18.57 -15.06 1.66
N GLN A 131 -17.76 -15.04 2.71
CA GLN A 131 -17.02 -16.24 3.18
C GLN A 131 -17.88 -17.18 4.02
N LYS A 132 -18.89 -16.65 4.71
CA LYS A 132 -19.84 -17.41 5.54
C LYS A 132 -19.17 -18.44 6.47
N GLN A 133 -18.13 -18.00 7.18
CA GLN A 133 -17.49 -18.81 8.21
C GLN A 133 -18.44 -19.10 9.38
N ASP A 134 -18.03 -19.97 10.32
CA ASP A 134 -18.82 -20.25 11.51
C ASP A 134 -19.19 -18.95 12.27
N ASN A 135 -20.50 -18.79 12.55
CA ASN A 135 -21.10 -17.63 13.20
C ASN A 135 -20.97 -16.29 12.44
N TYR A 136 -20.77 -16.31 11.11
CA TYR A 136 -20.69 -15.09 10.30
C TYR A 136 -21.87 -14.13 10.49
N ASP A 137 -23.08 -14.68 10.69
CA ASP A 137 -24.32 -13.96 10.95
C ASP A 137 -24.25 -13.11 12.23
N LYS A 138 -23.68 -13.68 13.30
CA LYS A 138 -23.49 -12.97 14.57
C LYS A 138 -22.39 -11.92 14.47
N GLU A 139 -21.32 -12.23 13.75
CA GLU A 139 -20.23 -11.27 13.56
C GLU A 139 -20.70 -10.06 12.75
N ILE A 140 -21.49 -10.26 11.70
CA ILE A 140 -22.15 -9.17 10.96
C ILE A 140 -22.99 -8.30 11.92
N GLN A 141 -23.74 -8.91 12.84
CA GLN A 141 -24.52 -8.15 13.82
C GLN A 141 -23.63 -7.30 14.74
N VAL A 142 -22.49 -7.82 15.21
CA VAL A 142 -21.52 -7.07 16.01
C VAL A 142 -20.97 -5.89 15.21
N ILE A 143 -20.51 -6.13 13.98
CA ILE A 143 -19.96 -5.08 13.12
C ILE A 143 -21.02 -4.01 12.80
N LEU A 144 -22.28 -4.39 12.61
CA LEU A 144 -23.38 -3.44 12.39
C LEU A 144 -23.63 -2.54 13.62
N ILE A 145 -23.48 -3.07 14.85
CA ILE A 145 -23.59 -2.26 16.07
C ILE A 145 -22.45 -1.24 16.14
N ASP A 146 -21.21 -1.65 15.86
CA ASP A 146 -20.06 -0.75 15.81
C ASP A 146 -20.21 0.31 14.71
N LEU A 147 -20.70 -0.11 13.54
CA LEU A 147 -21.05 0.78 12.44
C LEU A 147 -22.09 1.81 12.88
N LEU A 148 -23.16 1.40 13.58
CA LEU A 148 -24.17 2.32 14.09
C LEU A 148 -23.54 3.39 15.00
N TYR A 149 -22.73 2.99 15.98
CA TYR A 149 -22.04 3.95 16.84
C TYR A 149 -21.14 4.91 16.06
N HIS A 150 -20.44 4.39 15.04
CA HIS A 150 -19.60 5.21 14.17
C HIS A 150 -20.41 6.24 13.39
N LEU A 151 -21.56 5.84 12.83
CA LEU A 151 -22.49 6.72 12.12
C LEU A 151 -23.02 7.82 13.03
N ILE A 152 -23.45 7.47 14.24
CA ILE A 152 -23.96 8.44 15.24
C ILE A 152 -22.89 9.47 15.60
N ASN A 153 -21.65 9.04 15.81
CA ASN A 153 -20.59 9.93 16.29
C ASN A 153 -19.99 10.83 15.19
N ASN A 154 -20.00 10.38 13.94
CA ASN A 154 -19.22 11.03 12.87
C ASN A 154 -20.02 11.54 11.67
N PHE A 155 -21.27 11.07 11.51
CA PHE A 155 -22.10 11.34 10.34
C PHE A 155 -23.48 11.89 10.70
N HIS A 156 -23.83 11.99 11.99
CA HIS A 156 -25.09 12.56 12.41
C HIS A 156 -25.18 14.05 12.06
N TYR A 157 -26.30 14.48 11.48
CA TYR A 157 -26.56 15.85 10.97
C TYR A 157 -26.12 16.97 11.93
N LEU A 158 -26.38 16.82 13.23
CA LEU A 158 -26.06 17.84 14.24
C LEU A 158 -24.56 18.07 14.46
N MET A 159 -23.70 17.15 14.01
CA MET A 159 -22.24 17.25 14.11
C MET A 159 -21.60 17.90 12.87
N TYR A 160 -22.38 18.11 11.81
CA TYR A 160 -21.87 18.41 10.48
C TYR A 160 -21.70 19.91 10.19
N GLU A 161 -22.45 20.79 10.88
CA GLU A 161 -22.40 22.25 10.66
C GLU A 161 -21.58 23.04 11.70
N ASN A 162 -21.03 22.44 12.76
CA ASN A 162 -20.28 23.19 13.78
C ASN A 162 -19.16 22.38 14.46
N GLU A 163 -17.90 22.58 14.04
CA GLU A 163 -16.71 22.02 14.73
C GLU A 163 -16.61 22.50 16.19
N ASP A 164 -17.10 23.71 16.51
CA ASP A 164 -17.11 24.29 17.86
C ASP A 164 -18.11 23.64 18.83
N LEU A 165 -19.08 22.85 18.35
CA LEU A 165 -20.06 22.18 19.21
C LEU A 165 -19.55 20.84 19.77
N LYS A 166 -18.47 20.27 19.23
CA LYS A 166 -17.84 19.04 19.75
C LYS A 166 -17.41 19.15 21.22
N GLU A 167 -17.15 20.37 21.71
CA GLU A 167 -16.76 20.62 23.10
C GLU A 167 -17.96 20.78 24.07
N LYS A 168 -19.22 20.73 23.59
CA LYS A 168 -20.43 20.98 24.42
C LYS A 168 -21.51 19.92 24.24
N GLU A 169 -21.21 18.71 24.72
CA GLU A 169 -22.08 17.52 24.70
C GLU A 169 -23.53 17.80 25.17
N GLU A 170 -23.71 18.55 26.27
CA GLU A 170 -25.05 18.92 26.79
C GLU A 170 -25.88 19.80 25.83
N GLN A 171 -25.21 20.61 25.00
CA GLN A 171 -25.86 21.51 24.05
C GLN A 171 -26.32 20.72 22.82
N LEU A 172 -25.53 19.74 22.38
CA LEU A 172 -25.86 18.83 21.29
C LEU A 172 -27.05 17.93 21.63
N GLU A 173 -27.07 17.32 22.83
CA GLU A 173 -28.21 16.54 23.30
C GLU A 173 -29.52 17.35 23.33
N ARG A 174 -29.41 18.64 23.68
CA ARG A 174 -30.56 19.56 23.70
C ARG A 174 -31.12 19.79 22.30
N TYR A 175 -30.27 20.08 21.33
CA TYR A 175 -30.72 20.26 19.94
C TYR A 175 -31.26 18.97 19.34
N HIS A 176 -30.73 17.80 19.70
CA HIS A 176 -31.31 16.51 19.33
C HIS A 176 -32.75 16.36 19.85
N ARG A 177 -33.00 16.66 21.14
CA ARG A 177 -34.37 16.62 21.69
C ARG A 177 -35.32 17.61 21.00
N ILE A 178 -34.82 18.80 20.65
CA ILE A 178 -35.57 19.83 19.92
C ILE A 178 -35.95 19.31 18.53
N SER A 179 -34.98 18.86 17.73
CA SER A 179 -35.22 18.34 16.38
C SER A 179 -36.17 17.14 16.38
N LYS A 180 -35.98 16.19 17.32
CA LYS A 180 -36.89 15.06 17.52
C LYS A 180 -38.32 15.51 17.82
N TYR A 181 -38.49 16.51 18.68
CA TYR A 181 -39.82 17.02 18.98
C TYR A 181 -40.48 17.67 17.74
N ILE A 182 -39.71 18.39 16.94
CA ILE A 182 -40.21 18.99 15.69
C ILE A 182 -40.63 17.91 14.71
N PHE A 183 -39.82 16.87 14.52
CA PHE A 183 -40.11 15.78 13.60
C PHE A 183 -41.36 15.00 14.03
N ASN A 184 -41.41 14.52 15.27
CA ASN A 184 -42.49 13.68 15.79
C ASN A 184 -43.84 14.41 15.90
N ASN A 185 -43.84 15.73 15.95
CA ASN A 185 -45.05 16.56 16.10
C ASN A 185 -45.22 17.49 14.90
N SER A 186 -44.57 17.19 13.77
CA SER A 186 -44.61 18.04 12.57
C SER A 186 -46.02 18.15 11.99
N ASN A 187 -46.83 17.09 12.07
CA ASN A 187 -48.22 17.10 11.62
C ASN A 187 -49.16 17.92 12.53
N ASP A 188 -48.72 18.23 13.75
CA ASP A 188 -49.47 19.04 14.71
C ASP A 188 -49.12 20.54 14.60
N ASN A 189 -49.97 21.40 15.15
CA ASN A 189 -49.74 22.84 15.23
C ASN A 189 -48.77 23.20 16.37
N ILE A 190 -47.51 22.81 16.24
CA ILE A 190 -46.45 23.16 17.19
C ILE A 190 -45.88 24.56 16.93
N THR A 191 -45.60 25.31 17.99
CA THR A 191 -44.97 26.62 17.92
C THR A 191 -43.59 26.63 18.58
N LEU A 192 -42.74 27.59 18.19
CA LEU A 192 -41.44 27.80 18.82
C LEU A 192 -41.55 28.05 20.34
N GLN A 193 -42.65 28.67 20.78
CA GLN A 193 -42.95 28.90 22.20
C GLN A 193 -43.18 27.59 22.96
N ASP A 194 -43.85 26.62 22.34
CA ASP A 194 -44.11 25.32 22.97
C ASP A 194 -42.80 24.56 23.24
N ILE A 195 -41.87 24.63 22.29
CA ILE A 195 -40.55 24.01 22.39
C ILE A 195 -39.68 24.73 23.41
N ALA A 196 -39.64 26.06 23.36
CA ALA A 196 -38.87 26.87 24.30
C ALA A 196 -39.31 26.60 25.74
N LYS A 197 -40.62 26.51 25.99
CA LYS A 197 -41.18 26.18 27.30
C LYS A 197 -40.81 24.76 27.74
N LYS A 198 -40.80 23.80 26.81
CA LYS A 198 -40.48 22.39 27.09
C LYS A 198 -39.01 22.18 27.47
N GLU A 199 -38.10 22.91 26.83
CA GLU A 199 -36.65 22.83 27.08
C GLU A 199 -36.14 23.87 28.08
N PHE A 200 -37.04 24.60 28.75
CA PHE A 200 -36.71 25.65 29.72
C PHE A 200 -35.81 26.77 29.14
N LEU A 201 -36.06 27.15 27.89
CA LEU A 201 -35.34 28.19 27.15
C LEU A 201 -36.20 29.44 26.93
N SER A 202 -35.54 30.58 26.68
CA SER A 202 -36.22 31.71 26.06
C SER A 202 -36.45 31.43 24.57
N THR A 203 -37.56 31.95 24.03
CA THR A 203 -37.87 31.86 22.60
C THR A 203 -36.78 32.47 21.72
N ASP A 204 -36.17 33.56 22.19
CA ASP A 204 -35.12 34.25 21.44
C ASP A 204 -33.84 33.42 21.38
N TYR A 205 -33.45 32.79 22.49
CA TYR A 205 -32.29 31.89 22.53
C TYR A 205 -32.52 30.67 21.64
N LEU A 206 -33.71 30.07 21.69
CA LEU A 206 -34.04 28.92 20.86
C LEU A 206 -34.12 29.28 19.36
N SER A 207 -34.66 30.45 19.01
CA SER A 207 -34.72 30.94 17.63
C SER A 207 -33.34 31.09 17.01
N HIS A 208 -32.42 31.76 17.73
CA HIS A 208 -31.03 31.91 17.30
C HIS A 208 -30.32 30.56 17.27
N GLY A 209 -30.49 29.75 18.32
CA GLY A 209 -29.89 28.43 18.42
C GLY A 209 -30.25 27.49 17.28
N ILE A 210 -31.54 27.42 16.90
CA ILE A 210 -31.98 26.61 15.75
C ILE A 210 -31.35 27.15 14.46
N LYS A 211 -31.34 28.47 14.26
CA LYS A 211 -30.82 29.09 13.05
C LYS A 211 -29.30 28.92 12.91
N ASP A 212 -28.57 28.99 14.01
CA ASP A 212 -27.11 28.83 14.05
C ASP A 212 -26.69 27.37 13.84
N VAL A 213 -27.51 26.41 14.25
CA VAL A 213 -27.22 24.96 14.14
C VAL A 213 -27.71 24.34 12.83
N THR A 214 -28.76 24.88 12.22
CA THR A 214 -29.43 24.27 11.05
C THR A 214 -29.44 25.16 9.81
N GLY A 215 -28.83 26.35 9.91
CA GLY A 215 -28.87 27.40 8.88
C GLY A 215 -30.27 28.01 8.60
N SER A 216 -31.33 27.49 9.22
CA SER A 216 -32.73 27.74 8.84
C SER A 216 -33.59 28.16 10.04
N SER A 217 -34.69 28.90 9.80
CA SER A 217 -35.61 29.23 10.88
C SER A 217 -36.44 28.01 11.31
N PHE A 218 -36.94 27.99 12.55
CA PHE A 218 -37.87 26.96 13.03
C PHE A 218 -39.04 26.73 12.07
N THR A 219 -39.60 27.80 11.52
CA THR A 219 -40.73 27.73 10.59
C THR A 219 -40.33 27.06 9.27
N ASP A 220 -39.11 27.32 8.79
CA ASP A 220 -38.61 26.71 7.56
C ASP A 220 -38.32 25.22 7.78
N LEU A 221 -37.71 24.87 8.92
CA LEU A 221 -37.39 23.50 9.31
C LEU A 221 -38.65 22.64 9.57
N LEU A 222 -39.68 23.23 10.19
CA LEU A 222 -40.97 22.56 10.34
C LEU A 222 -41.62 22.33 8.97
N ASN A 223 -41.64 23.34 8.10
CA ASN A 223 -42.26 23.22 6.80
C ASN A 223 -41.50 22.26 5.88
N SER A 224 -40.16 22.21 5.91
CA SER A 224 -39.38 21.27 5.12
C SER A 224 -39.75 19.82 5.44
N ASN A 225 -39.85 19.47 6.73
CA ASN A 225 -40.28 18.15 7.17
C ASN A 225 -41.69 17.81 6.65
N ARG A 226 -42.63 18.75 6.79
CA ARG A 226 -44.00 18.56 6.27
C ARG A 226 -44.04 18.38 4.76
N VAL A 227 -43.19 19.09 4.01
CA VAL A 227 -43.12 18.94 2.55
C VAL A 227 -42.51 17.58 2.18
N GLN A 228 -41.51 17.09 2.90
CA GLN A 228 -40.96 15.75 2.70
C GLN A 228 -42.00 14.65 2.96
N GLU A 229 -42.76 14.73 4.05
CA GLU A 229 -43.88 13.81 4.32
C GLU A 229 -44.96 13.90 3.24
N ALA A 230 -45.27 15.12 2.79
CA ALA A 230 -46.25 15.32 1.74
C ALA A 230 -45.81 14.72 0.40
N LEU A 231 -44.51 14.71 0.10
CA LEU A 231 -43.96 14.09 -1.11
C LEU A 231 -44.30 12.60 -1.16
N LYS A 232 -44.15 11.88 -0.03
CA LYS A 232 -44.52 10.46 0.09
C LYS A 232 -46.00 10.27 -0.25
N LEU A 233 -46.89 11.03 0.40
CA LEU A 233 -48.33 10.97 0.16
C LEU A 233 -48.72 11.37 -1.27
N ILE A 234 -48.00 12.31 -1.89
CA ILE A 234 -48.27 12.77 -3.24
C ILE A 234 -48.07 11.66 -4.27
N LEU A 235 -47.11 10.77 -4.02
CA LEU A 235 -46.67 9.78 -4.99
C LEU A 235 -47.28 8.40 -4.72
N ASP A 236 -47.48 8.05 -3.45
CA ASP A 236 -47.98 6.74 -3.03
C ASP A 236 -49.51 6.68 -2.88
N THR A 237 -50.20 7.82 -2.86
CA THR A 237 -51.66 7.85 -2.68
C THR A 237 -52.37 8.59 -3.81
N ASP A 238 -53.70 8.44 -3.86
CA ASP A 238 -54.60 9.21 -4.71
C ASP A 238 -55.28 10.37 -3.96
N LYS A 239 -54.87 10.64 -2.71
CA LYS A 239 -55.39 11.77 -1.91
C LYS A 239 -55.24 13.07 -2.68
N THR A 240 -56.21 13.96 -2.59
CA THR A 240 -56.14 15.28 -3.18
C THR A 240 -55.02 16.10 -2.53
N ILE A 241 -54.49 17.09 -3.26
CA ILE A 241 -53.45 17.97 -2.73
C ILE A 241 -53.93 18.73 -1.46
N SER A 242 -55.25 18.93 -1.33
CA SER A 242 -55.83 19.56 -0.15
C SER A 242 -55.83 18.62 1.05
N GLU A 243 -56.23 17.35 0.89
CA GLU A 243 -56.20 16.34 1.95
C GLU A 243 -54.77 16.10 2.43
N ILE A 244 -53.81 16.03 1.51
CA ILE A 244 -52.38 15.87 1.86
C ILE A 244 -51.89 17.09 2.64
N SER A 245 -52.24 18.30 2.21
CA SER A 245 -51.87 19.53 2.91
C SER A 245 -52.37 19.54 4.35
N GLU A 246 -53.60 19.07 4.58
CA GLU A 246 -54.19 18.99 5.92
C GLU A 246 -53.52 17.90 6.77
N GLU A 247 -53.28 16.73 6.18
CA GLU A 247 -52.67 15.59 6.86
C GLU A 247 -51.23 15.85 7.33
N VAL A 248 -50.44 16.57 6.55
CA VAL A 248 -49.07 16.97 6.92
C VAL A 248 -49.03 18.27 7.74
N GLY A 249 -50.17 18.79 8.20
CA GLY A 249 -50.23 19.90 9.15
C GLY A 249 -50.08 21.31 8.57
N PHE A 250 -50.19 21.52 7.25
CA PHE A 250 -50.22 22.87 6.68
C PHE A 250 -51.58 23.55 6.91
N SER A 251 -51.55 24.79 7.38
CA SER A 251 -52.77 25.58 7.65
C SER A 251 -53.69 25.73 6.44
N HIS A 252 -53.12 25.92 5.24
CA HIS A 252 -53.88 26.01 3.99
C HIS A 252 -53.06 25.51 2.77
N THR A 253 -53.75 24.90 1.82
CA THR A 253 -53.18 24.32 0.58
C THR A 253 -52.36 25.31 -0.25
N ARG A 254 -52.68 26.61 -0.23
CA ARG A 254 -51.89 27.64 -0.93
C ARG A 254 -50.48 27.78 -0.33
N TYR A 255 -50.37 27.71 1.00
CA TYR A 255 -49.10 27.82 1.71
C TYR A 255 -48.24 26.58 1.48
N PHE A 256 -48.86 25.39 1.54
CA PHE A 256 -48.25 24.14 1.16
C PHE A 256 -47.67 24.17 -0.28
N ASN A 257 -48.49 24.56 -1.27
CA ASN A 257 -48.04 24.64 -2.66
C ASN A 257 -46.84 25.58 -2.85
N LYS A 258 -46.80 26.71 -2.12
CA LYS A 258 -45.69 27.65 -2.17
C LYS A 258 -44.40 26.98 -1.68
N HIS A 259 -44.45 26.37 -0.49
CA HIS A 259 -43.28 25.73 0.12
C HIS A 259 -42.81 24.52 -0.67
N PHE A 260 -43.73 23.65 -1.10
CA PHE A 260 -43.38 22.51 -1.95
C PHE A 260 -42.70 22.94 -3.26
N LYS A 261 -43.17 24.03 -3.88
CA LYS A 261 -42.52 24.58 -5.08
C LYS A 261 -41.15 25.22 -4.80
N VAL A 262 -40.93 25.77 -3.62
CA VAL A 262 -39.61 26.29 -3.24
C VAL A 262 -38.59 25.15 -3.14
N HIS A 263 -38.96 24.06 -2.47
CA HIS A 263 -38.11 22.87 -2.28
C HIS A 263 -37.91 22.09 -3.59
N TYR A 264 -38.99 21.63 -4.22
CA TYR A 264 -38.91 20.69 -5.35
C TYR A 264 -39.03 21.36 -6.73
N LYS A 265 -39.07 22.69 -6.81
CA LYS A 265 -39.23 23.50 -8.05
C LYS A 265 -40.53 23.28 -8.85
N TYR A 266 -41.35 22.31 -8.47
CA TYR A 266 -42.65 21.99 -9.05
C TYR A 266 -43.77 22.21 -8.03
N THR A 267 -45.00 22.48 -8.47
CA THR A 267 -46.15 22.33 -7.57
C THR A 267 -46.40 20.84 -7.26
N PRO A 268 -46.97 20.49 -6.09
CA PRO A 268 -47.40 19.14 -5.74
C PRO A 268 -48.09 18.37 -6.87
N LEU A 269 -49.03 19.04 -7.57
CA LEU A 269 -49.76 18.43 -8.68
C LEU A 269 -48.89 18.20 -9.92
N GLN A 270 -48.01 19.15 -10.25
CA GLN A 270 -47.05 18.99 -11.35
C GLN A 270 -46.05 17.87 -11.05
N TYR A 271 -45.58 17.80 -9.79
CA TYR A 271 -44.68 16.76 -9.33
C TYR A 271 -45.36 15.38 -9.43
N ARG A 272 -46.60 15.25 -8.93
CA ARG A 272 -47.40 14.02 -9.08
C ARG A 272 -47.49 13.58 -10.54
N LYS A 273 -47.88 14.47 -11.45
CA LYS A 273 -48.04 14.13 -12.87
C LYS A 273 -46.73 13.72 -13.54
N LYS A 274 -45.60 14.30 -13.12
CA LYS A 274 -44.30 14.03 -13.73
C LYS A 274 -43.64 12.75 -13.21
N PHE A 275 -43.83 12.44 -11.93
CA PHE A 275 -43.07 11.40 -11.24
C PHE A 275 -43.92 10.22 -10.73
N LYS A 276 -45.26 10.28 -10.81
CA LYS A 276 -46.12 9.11 -10.61
C LYS A 276 -46.10 8.26 -11.88
N VAL A 277 -45.38 7.14 -11.82
CA VAL A 277 -45.17 6.19 -12.93
C VAL A 277 -45.89 4.90 -12.55
N ASP A 278 -46.57 4.25 -13.50
CA ASP A 278 -47.15 2.92 -13.30
C ASP A 278 -46.06 1.83 -13.19
N ASP A 279 -46.41 0.66 -12.65
CA ASP A 279 -45.43 -0.39 -12.35
C ASP A 279 -44.68 -0.92 -13.59
N GLU A 280 -45.35 -1.00 -14.74
CA GLU A 280 -44.74 -1.47 -16.00
C GLU A 280 -43.71 -0.46 -16.54
N ASN A 281 -44.02 0.83 -16.50
CA ASN A 281 -43.09 1.87 -16.93
C ASN A 281 -41.91 2.06 -15.96
N PHE A 282 -42.09 1.76 -14.67
CA PHE A 282 -40.99 1.80 -13.70
C PHE A 282 -39.96 0.71 -13.96
N GLU A 283 -40.41 -0.55 -14.13
CA GLU A 283 -39.49 -1.68 -14.34
C GLU A 283 -38.78 -1.62 -15.70
N THR A 284 -39.39 -1.03 -16.73
CA THR A 284 -38.72 -0.79 -18.02
C THR A 284 -37.63 0.29 -17.97
N GLN A 285 -37.70 1.22 -17.01
CA GLN A 285 -36.71 2.27 -16.80
C GLN A 285 -35.59 1.87 -15.82
N LYS A 286 -35.79 0.79 -15.05
CA LYS A 286 -34.80 0.23 -14.14
C LYS A 286 -33.81 -0.67 -14.91
N ILE A 287 -32.57 -0.20 -15.05
CA ILE A 287 -31.48 -0.90 -15.72
C ILE A 287 -30.36 -1.09 -14.71
N ILE A 288 -30.36 -2.26 -14.07
CA ILE A 288 -29.35 -2.69 -13.10
C ILE A 288 -28.90 -4.10 -13.49
N LYS A 289 -27.59 -4.33 -13.47
CA LYS A 289 -26.98 -5.64 -13.61
C LYS A 289 -26.31 -6.03 -12.29
N PHE A 290 -26.63 -7.22 -11.79
CA PHE A 290 -26.02 -7.76 -10.58
C PHE A 290 -24.79 -8.61 -10.92
N PHE A 291 -23.78 -8.55 -10.06
CA PHE A 291 -22.59 -9.42 -10.10
C PHE A 291 -22.55 -10.33 -8.87
N GLU A 292 -21.66 -11.31 -8.90
CA GLU A 292 -21.38 -12.12 -7.72
C GLU A 292 -20.71 -11.26 -6.64
N LEU A 293 -21.20 -11.33 -5.40
CA LEU A 293 -20.73 -10.47 -4.32
C LEU A 293 -19.23 -10.69 -4.02
N ASN A 294 -18.69 -11.89 -4.25
CA ASN A 294 -17.28 -12.19 -4.04
C ASN A 294 -16.34 -11.39 -4.97
N GLU A 295 -16.81 -10.94 -6.13
CA GLU A 295 -16.04 -10.04 -7.01
C GLU A 295 -15.73 -8.71 -6.33
N SER A 296 -16.53 -8.28 -5.36
CA SER A 296 -16.26 -7.04 -4.63
C SER A 296 -14.98 -7.11 -3.80
N LEU A 297 -14.57 -8.32 -3.36
CA LEU A 297 -13.42 -8.52 -2.48
C LEU A 297 -12.13 -7.97 -3.09
N GLU A 298 -11.97 -7.99 -4.42
CA GLU A 298 -10.77 -7.44 -5.09
C GLU A 298 -10.57 -5.94 -4.83
N TYR A 299 -11.67 -5.19 -4.60
CA TYR A 299 -11.66 -3.75 -4.37
C TYR A 299 -11.57 -3.39 -2.88
N ILE A 300 -12.07 -4.27 -1.99
CA ILE A 300 -12.18 -3.99 -0.55
C ILE A 300 -11.17 -4.75 0.32
N THR A 301 -10.35 -5.65 -0.26
CA THR A 301 -9.36 -6.45 0.47
C THR A 301 -8.43 -5.58 1.32
N TYR A 302 -8.06 -4.39 0.82
CA TYR A 302 -7.21 -3.44 1.55
C TYR A 302 -7.74 -3.10 2.95
N TYR A 303 -9.07 -3.03 3.14
CA TYR A 303 -9.67 -2.73 4.44
C TYR A 303 -9.85 -3.95 5.35
N LEU A 304 -9.48 -5.15 4.88
CA LEU A 304 -9.65 -6.42 5.59
C LEU A 304 -8.35 -6.96 6.18
N GLU A 305 -7.25 -6.23 6.05
CA GLU A 305 -5.90 -6.73 6.35
C GLU A 305 -5.66 -7.00 7.85
N ASP A 306 -6.31 -6.21 8.71
CA ASP A 306 -6.30 -6.39 10.17
C ASP A 306 -7.56 -7.10 10.69
N TYR A 307 -8.35 -7.73 9.81
CA TYR A 307 -9.54 -8.44 10.19
C TYR A 307 -9.26 -9.94 10.41
N ASP A 308 -9.21 -10.35 11.68
CA ASP A 308 -8.84 -11.72 12.08
C ASP A 308 -9.67 -12.83 11.42
N ARG A 309 -10.94 -12.53 11.12
CA ARG A 309 -11.88 -13.44 10.48
C ARG A 309 -11.88 -13.35 8.96
N PHE A 310 -10.99 -12.59 8.32
CA PHE A 310 -10.82 -12.71 6.87
C PHE A 310 -10.11 -14.03 6.56
N ASN A 311 -10.82 -15.01 5.99
CA ASN A 311 -10.23 -16.26 5.52
C ASN A 311 -9.39 -16.01 4.27
N TYR A 312 -8.09 -15.90 4.50
CA TYR A 312 -7.11 -15.85 3.42
C TYR A 312 -6.96 -17.20 2.69
N GLU A 313 -7.67 -18.27 3.04
CA GLU A 313 -7.57 -19.58 2.35
C GLU A 313 -7.89 -19.49 0.86
N ASP A 314 -8.78 -18.59 0.44
CA ASP A 314 -9.03 -18.30 -0.99
C ASP A 314 -7.90 -17.50 -1.66
N LYS A 315 -6.86 -17.11 -0.90
CA LYS A 315 -5.62 -16.47 -1.36
C LYS A 315 -4.34 -17.16 -0.86
N ILE A 316 -4.40 -18.33 -0.23
CA ILE A 316 -3.18 -19.10 0.08
C ILE A 316 -2.58 -19.53 -1.26
N THR A 317 -1.45 -18.91 -1.64
CA THR A 317 -0.71 -19.37 -2.81
C THR A 317 -0.15 -20.75 -2.48
N LYS A 318 -0.70 -21.78 -3.14
CA LYS A 318 -0.22 -23.16 -3.03
C LYS A 318 0.97 -23.34 -3.96
N ILE A 319 2.12 -23.66 -3.38
CA ILE A 319 3.34 -23.94 -4.15
C ILE A 319 3.63 -25.43 -4.01
N ASN A 320 3.53 -26.16 -5.12
CA ASN A 320 3.89 -27.57 -5.18
C ASN A 320 5.35 -27.69 -5.62
N ILE A 321 6.17 -28.34 -4.79
CA ILE A 321 7.61 -28.47 -5.01
C ILE A 321 7.94 -29.96 -5.07
N ASN A 322 8.42 -30.42 -6.23
CA ASN A 322 8.94 -31.76 -6.40
C ASN A 322 10.47 -31.73 -6.30
N MET A 323 11.02 -32.20 -5.18
CA MET A 323 12.47 -32.19 -4.91
C MET A 323 13.27 -33.16 -5.80
N GLY A 324 12.60 -34.02 -6.57
CA GLY A 324 13.22 -34.86 -7.59
C GLY A 324 13.56 -34.12 -8.89
N GLU A 325 12.93 -32.97 -9.15
CA GLU A 325 13.10 -32.23 -10.42
C GLU A 325 14.51 -31.65 -10.56
N ASP A 326 14.95 -31.51 -11.80
CA ASP A 326 16.15 -30.78 -12.22
C ASP A 326 15.81 -30.03 -13.50
N ILE A 327 15.69 -28.71 -13.41
CA ILE A 327 15.34 -27.84 -14.54
C ILE A 327 16.54 -27.01 -15.03
N GLY A 328 17.76 -27.38 -14.63
CA GLY A 328 19.01 -26.73 -15.06
C GLY A 328 19.81 -26.13 -13.90
N LYS A 329 20.73 -25.22 -14.22
CA LYS A 329 21.60 -24.56 -13.23
C LYS A 329 21.04 -23.20 -12.81
N PHE A 330 21.18 -22.87 -11.53
CA PHE A 330 20.93 -21.52 -11.05
C PHE A 330 22.09 -20.60 -11.46
N ASN A 331 21.77 -19.53 -12.19
CA ASN A 331 22.77 -18.54 -12.59
C ASN A 331 23.16 -17.68 -11.37
N LYS A 332 24.41 -17.77 -10.95
CA LYS A 332 24.97 -17.03 -9.80
C LYS A 332 25.74 -15.78 -10.21
N SER A 333 25.42 -15.17 -11.36
CA SER A 333 26.11 -13.98 -11.89
C SER A 333 26.09 -12.74 -10.98
N PHE A 334 25.26 -12.75 -9.93
CA PHE A 334 25.32 -11.73 -8.88
C PHE A 334 26.65 -11.73 -8.12
N LYS A 335 27.45 -12.81 -8.21
CA LYS A 335 28.78 -12.93 -7.61
C LYS A 335 29.91 -12.47 -8.53
N ASP A 336 29.62 -12.21 -9.81
CA ASP A 336 30.65 -11.91 -10.79
C ASP A 336 31.40 -10.61 -10.43
N VAL A 337 30.67 -9.55 -10.06
CA VAL A 337 31.27 -8.23 -9.85
C VAL A 337 30.66 -7.52 -8.64
N LEU A 338 31.50 -7.12 -7.70
CA LEU A 338 31.16 -6.18 -6.62
C LEU A 338 31.69 -4.78 -6.95
N ASN A 339 30.87 -3.74 -6.79
CA ASN A 339 31.35 -2.37 -6.97
C ASN A 339 31.96 -1.85 -5.69
N VAL A 340 33.25 -1.57 -5.72
CA VAL A 340 33.93 -0.97 -4.57
C VAL A 340 33.75 0.55 -4.58
N GLY A 341 33.83 1.16 -5.77
CA GLY A 341 33.91 2.62 -5.88
C GLY A 341 35.34 3.02 -6.15
N ASP A 342 35.86 4.06 -5.52
CA ASP A 342 37.21 4.53 -5.80
C ASP A 342 38.27 3.57 -5.29
N ALA A 343 39.33 3.39 -6.07
CA ALA A 343 40.47 2.58 -5.64
C ALA A 343 41.10 3.12 -4.34
N PHE A 344 41.08 4.44 -4.13
CA PHE A 344 41.58 5.06 -2.92
C PHE A 344 40.83 4.60 -1.66
N ASP A 345 39.54 4.27 -1.77
CA ASP A 345 38.73 3.84 -0.62
C ASP A 345 39.23 2.51 -0.03
N LEU A 346 39.94 1.69 -0.82
CA LEU A 346 40.59 0.46 -0.36
C LEU A 346 41.94 0.69 0.32
N LEU A 347 42.40 1.92 0.48
CA LEU A 347 43.54 2.25 1.34
C LEU A 347 43.11 2.52 2.78
N LEU A 348 41.80 2.67 3.02
CA LEU A 348 41.22 2.89 4.35
C LEU A 348 40.95 1.55 5.03
N GLU A 349 41.47 1.37 6.24
CA GLU A 349 41.41 0.09 6.96
C GLU A 349 39.96 -0.36 7.22
N ASP A 350 39.08 0.55 7.65
CA ASP A 350 37.68 0.25 7.92
C ASP A 350 36.95 -0.34 6.68
N ASN A 351 37.32 0.12 5.48
CA ASN A 351 36.74 -0.38 4.22
C ASN A 351 37.32 -1.73 3.80
N LYS A 352 38.61 -1.98 4.10
CA LYS A 352 39.24 -3.28 3.91
C LYS A 352 38.54 -4.33 4.76
N ASP A 353 38.38 -4.08 6.07
CA ASP A 353 37.67 -4.96 7.00
C ASP A 353 36.28 -5.35 6.47
N ILE A 354 35.55 -4.38 5.91
CA ILE A 354 34.23 -4.62 5.33
C ILE A 354 34.31 -5.52 4.08
N LEU A 355 35.29 -5.28 3.19
CA LEU A 355 35.46 -6.09 1.98
C LEU A 355 35.87 -7.53 2.32
N GLU A 356 36.71 -7.73 3.33
CA GLU A 356 37.07 -9.07 3.84
C GLU A 356 35.82 -9.86 4.26
N VAL A 357 34.94 -9.23 5.05
CA VAL A 357 33.66 -9.84 5.49
C VAL A 357 32.76 -10.17 4.30
N LEU A 358 32.66 -9.28 3.30
CA LEU A 358 31.89 -9.55 2.09
C LEU A 358 32.45 -10.73 1.30
N GLN A 359 33.78 -10.82 1.21
CA GLN A 359 34.43 -11.90 0.48
C GLN A 359 34.29 -13.24 1.19
N GLU A 360 34.47 -13.28 2.51
CA GLU A 360 34.30 -14.49 3.31
C GLU A 360 32.87 -15.05 3.21
N GLU A 361 31.86 -14.17 3.28
CA GLU A 361 30.45 -14.60 3.38
C GLU A 361 29.72 -14.75 2.03
N ILE A 362 30.16 -14.02 0.99
CA ILE A 362 29.52 -14.02 -0.34
C ILE A 362 30.46 -14.62 -1.39
N GLY A 363 31.69 -14.11 -1.48
CA GLY A 363 32.72 -14.57 -2.42
C GLY A 363 32.51 -14.05 -3.85
N PHE A 364 32.99 -12.85 -4.14
CA PHE A 364 32.92 -12.21 -5.46
C PHE A 364 34.16 -12.54 -6.31
N GLU A 365 33.97 -12.60 -7.63
CA GLU A 365 35.06 -12.88 -8.59
C GLU A 365 35.87 -11.61 -8.93
N TYR A 366 35.18 -10.47 -9.08
CA TYR A 366 35.79 -9.19 -9.44
C TYR A 366 35.38 -8.05 -8.51
N ALA A 367 36.34 -7.15 -8.23
CA ALA A 367 36.11 -5.86 -7.60
C ALA A 367 36.18 -4.77 -8.66
N ARG A 368 35.07 -4.06 -8.90
CA ARG A 368 35.03 -2.92 -9.81
C ARG A 368 35.60 -1.67 -9.13
N LEU A 369 36.68 -1.15 -9.71
CA LEU A 369 37.46 -0.02 -9.20
C LEU A 369 37.34 1.20 -10.13
N LEU A 370 36.97 2.33 -9.54
CA LEU A 370 36.94 3.65 -10.16
C LEU A 370 38.22 4.42 -9.82
N ASN A 371 38.57 5.41 -10.64
CA ASN A 371 39.61 6.39 -10.31
C ASN A 371 41.00 5.79 -9.99
N VAL A 372 41.32 4.61 -10.53
CA VAL A 372 42.66 3.99 -10.43
C VAL A 372 43.75 4.93 -10.97
N PHE A 373 43.43 5.70 -12.02
CA PHE A 373 44.33 6.64 -12.68
C PHE A 373 44.17 8.09 -12.19
N SER A 374 43.75 8.30 -10.94
CA SER A 374 43.50 9.64 -10.40
C SER A 374 44.69 10.25 -9.65
N GLN A 375 44.60 11.55 -9.35
CA GLN A 375 45.59 12.26 -8.53
C GLN A 375 45.64 11.71 -7.09
N ASP A 376 44.51 11.24 -6.55
CA ASP A 376 44.44 10.58 -5.24
C ASP A 376 45.20 9.26 -5.25
N MET A 377 45.36 8.62 -6.41
CA MET A 377 46.23 7.46 -6.61
C MET A 377 47.66 7.85 -7.02
N CYS A 378 48.05 9.13 -6.83
CA CYS A 378 49.35 9.70 -7.20
C CYS A 378 49.65 9.72 -8.72
N ILE A 379 48.60 9.76 -9.56
CA ILE A 379 48.71 9.85 -11.01
C ILE A 379 48.36 11.28 -11.44
N PHE A 380 49.38 12.06 -11.82
CA PHE A 380 49.24 13.48 -12.14
C PHE A 380 49.37 13.76 -13.64
N PRO A 381 48.49 14.58 -14.24
CA PRO A 381 48.59 14.97 -15.65
C PRO A 381 49.95 15.63 -15.97
N GLY A 382 50.55 15.26 -17.09
CA GLY A 382 51.83 15.82 -17.54
C GLY A 382 53.07 15.38 -16.75
N SER A 383 52.93 14.44 -15.80
CA SER A 383 54.08 13.90 -15.08
C SER A 383 54.99 13.06 -15.99
N LYS A 384 56.30 13.11 -15.73
CA LYS A 384 57.29 12.23 -16.38
C LYS A 384 57.36 10.84 -15.74
N PHE A 385 56.83 10.71 -14.53
CA PHE A 385 56.86 9.49 -13.73
C PHE A 385 55.53 9.33 -12.99
N TYR A 386 54.98 8.12 -12.99
CA TYR A 386 53.76 7.79 -12.28
C TYR A 386 54.11 6.88 -11.09
N ASN A 387 53.66 7.24 -9.90
CA ASN A 387 53.91 6.45 -8.70
C ASN A 387 52.77 5.44 -8.53
N TRP A 388 53.09 4.15 -8.66
CA TRP A 388 52.13 3.06 -8.61
C TRP A 388 51.97 2.41 -7.23
N ASN A 389 52.64 2.91 -6.19
CA ASN A 389 52.64 2.27 -4.87
C ASN A 389 51.22 2.12 -4.30
N ARG A 390 50.42 3.20 -4.34
CA ARG A 390 49.02 3.14 -3.86
C ARG A 390 48.17 2.15 -4.66
N THR A 391 48.38 2.08 -5.97
CA THR A 391 47.69 1.12 -6.82
C THR A 391 48.15 -0.31 -6.51
N SER A 392 49.43 -0.52 -6.24
CA SER A 392 50.00 -1.80 -5.80
C SER A 392 49.38 -2.24 -4.49
N ASP A 393 49.34 -1.37 -3.48
CA ASP A 393 48.74 -1.68 -2.17
C ASP A 393 47.28 -2.14 -2.29
N VAL A 394 46.51 -1.52 -3.20
CA VAL A 394 45.12 -1.91 -3.48
C VAL A 394 45.04 -3.29 -4.14
N PHE A 395 45.88 -3.56 -5.15
CA PHE A 395 45.84 -4.84 -5.86
C PHE A 395 46.40 -5.99 -5.01
N GLU A 396 47.45 -5.75 -4.23
CA GLU A 396 47.97 -6.72 -3.26
C GLU A 396 46.89 -7.09 -2.24
N PHE A 397 46.14 -6.11 -1.74
CA PHE A 397 45.01 -6.39 -0.85
C PHE A 397 43.94 -7.26 -1.55
N LEU A 398 43.52 -6.92 -2.77
CA LEU A 398 42.55 -7.74 -3.51
C LEU A 398 43.05 -9.16 -3.79
N ASP A 399 44.35 -9.32 -4.07
CA ASP A 399 45.00 -10.62 -4.25
C ASP A 399 44.95 -11.46 -2.98
N THR A 400 45.13 -10.87 -1.78
CA THR A 400 44.95 -11.59 -0.51
C THR A 400 43.54 -12.15 -0.32
N LEU A 401 42.55 -11.54 -0.97
CA LEU A 401 41.14 -11.94 -0.96
C LEU A 401 40.75 -12.83 -2.14
N ASN A 402 41.69 -13.10 -3.06
CA ASN A 402 41.46 -13.80 -4.32
C ASN A 402 40.33 -13.16 -5.13
N ILE A 403 40.31 -11.82 -5.20
CA ILE A 403 39.37 -11.03 -6.00
C ILE A 403 40.15 -10.36 -7.13
N ASN A 404 39.67 -10.51 -8.36
CA ASN A 404 40.33 -9.91 -9.52
C ASN A 404 39.89 -8.44 -9.71
N PRO A 405 40.77 -7.53 -10.15
CA PRO A 405 40.38 -6.15 -10.41
C PRO A 405 39.63 -6.02 -11.74
N LEU A 406 38.50 -5.31 -11.71
CA LEU A 406 37.80 -4.78 -12.88
C LEU A 406 37.97 -3.25 -12.89
N ILE A 407 38.83 -2.74 -13.77
CA ILE A 407 39.24 -1.33 -13.77
C ILE A 407 38.35 -0.52 -14.71
N VAL A 408 37.71 0.52 -14.17
CA VAL A 408 36.93 1.47 -14.96
C VAL A 408 37.82 2.63 -15.42
N ILE A 409 37.91 2.78 -16.74
CA ILE A 409 38.68 3.85 -17.39
C ILE A 409 37.74 5.03 -17.68
N ASP A 410 38.18 6.24 -17.30
CA ASP A 410 37.56 7.51 -17.70
C ASP A 410 38.59 8.50 -18.24
N ASP A 411 38.11 9.58 -18.88
CA ASP A 411 38.89 10.67 -19.46
C ASP A 411 38.68 12.02 -18.76
N LYS A 412 38.14 12.04 -17.52
CA LYS A 412 37.69 13.29 -16.87
C LYS A 412 38.82 14.30 -16.66
N ASN A 413 40.01 13.82 -16.30
CA ASN A 413 41.15 14.64 -15.87
C ASN A 413 42.35 14.59 -16.82
N PHE A 414 42.26 13.83 -17.92
CA PHE A 414 43.40 13.53 -18.78
C PHE A 414 43.03 13.63 -20.25
N SER A 415 43.94 14.13 -21.08
CA SER A 415 43.81 13.99 -22.52
C SER A 415 43.93 12.50 -22.90
N THR A 416 43.39 12.10 -24.06
CA THR A 416 43.56 10.73 -24.56
C THR A 416 45.03 10.32 -24.66
N GLU A 417 45.91 11.26 -25.02
CA GLU A 417 47.35 10.99 -25.14
C GLU A 417 48.01 10.78 -23.77
N ASP A 418 47.62 11.56 -22.76
CA ASP A 418 48.12 11.36 -21.39
C ASP A 418 47.64 10.03 -20.83
N LEU A 419 46.36 9.69 -21.03
CA LEU A 419 45.80 8.43 -20.58
C LEU A 419 46.48 7.22 -21.24
N LEU A 420 46.80 7.29 -22.53
CA LEU A 420 47.58 6.25 -23.20
C LEU A 420 49.00 6.11 -22.64
N LYS A 421 49.66 7.22 -22.26
CA LYS A 421 50.98 7.16 -21.59
C LYS A 421 50.87 6.54 -20.20
N ILE A 422 49.84 6.91 -19.44
CA ILE A 422 49.56 6.37 -18.11
C ILE A 422 49.31 4.87 -18.20
N LEU A 423 48.42 4.43 -19.11
CA LEU A 423 48.11 3.01 -19.33
C LEU A 423 49.34 2.22 -19.74
N LYS A 424 50.18 2.73 -20.65
CA LYS A 424 51.45 2.06 -20.98
C LYS A 424 52.38 1.93 -19.78
N SER A 425 52.50 2.98 -18.98
CA SER A 425 53.31 2.91 -17.76
C SER A 425 52.73 1.92 -16.74
N PHE A 426 51.40 1.86 -16.61
CA PHE A 426 50.70 0.92 -15.76
C PHE A 426 50.94 -0.52 -16.20
N LEU A 427 50.69 -0.82 -17.48
CA LEU A 427 50.86 -2.16 -18.05
C LEU A 427 52.31 -2.63 -17.98
N ASN A 428 53.29 -1.73 -18.14
CA ASN A 428 54.70 -2.08 -17.97
C ASN A 428 55.03 -2.39 -16.51
N TYR A 429 54.48 -1.63 -15.55
CA TYR A 429 54.75 -1.85 -14.12
C TYR A 429 54.09 -3.14 -13.62
N PHE A 430 52.82 -3.37 -13.94
CA PHE A 430 52.06 -4.54 -13.47
C PHE A 430 52.21 -5.78 -14.37
N GLY A 431 52.69 -5.62 -15.60
CA GLY A 431 52.97 -6.74 -16.51
C GLY A 431 54.14 -7.61 -16.08
N GLU A 432 55.02 -7.11 -15.22
CA GLU A 432 56.11 -7.90 -14.61
C GLU A 432 55.62 -8.84 -13.50
N LEU A 433 54.36 -8.74 -13.07
CA LEU A 433 53.83 -9.42 -11.87
C LEU A 433 53.03 -10.73 -12.12
N ASP A 434 53.15 -11.37 -13.29
CA ASP A 434 52.46 -12.63 -13.70
C ASP A 434 50.91 -12.66 -13.64
N ASN A 435 50.25 -11.72 -12.94
CA ASN A 435 48.80 -11.70 -12.70
C ASN A 435 48.02 -10.73 -13.61
N LEU A 436 48.66 -10.06 -14.58
CA LEU A 436 48.01 -9.04 -15.41
C LEU A 436 46.81 -9.58 -16.23
N TYR A 437 46.84 -10.86 -16.64
CA TYR A 437 45.76 -11.50 -17.39
C TYR A 437 44.47 -11.72 -16.59
N SER A 438 44.52 -11.56 -15.26
CA SER A 438 43.31 -11.60 -14.44
C SER A 438 42.51 -10.30 -14.51
N PHE A 439 43.10 -9.22 -15.04
CA PHE A 439 42.49 -7.89 -15.02
C PHE A 439 41.46 -7.77 -16.13
N LYS A 440 40.32 -7.18 -15.79
CA LYS A 440 39.32 -6.75 -16.78
C LYS A 440 39.27 -5.23 -16.83
N PHE A 441 38.96 -4.70 -18.00
CA PHE A 441 38.77 -3.27 -18.19
C PHE A 441 37.37 -2.97 -18.70
N GLU A 442 36.83 -1.84 -18.26
CA GLU A 442 35.58 -1.29 -18.79
C GLU A 442 35.69 0.24 -18.87
N PHE A 443 34.77 0.87 -19.59
CA PHE A 443 34.80 2.32 -19.79
C PHE A 443 33.63 3.00 -19.12
N SER A 444 33.89 4.17 -18.53
CA SER A 444 32.83 5.09 -18.11
C SER A 444 31.93 5.44 -19.30
N SER A 445 30.63 5.55 -19.03
CA SER A 445 29.63 5.98 -20.00
C SER A 445 29.90 7.37 -20.56
N THR A 446 30.60 8.23 -19.82
CA THR A 446 30.90 9.62 -20.22
C THR A 446 32.09 9.75 -21.16
N MET A 447 32.86 8.67 -21.35
CA MET A 447 34.11 8.72 -22.11
C MET A 447 33.87 8.77 -23.62
N SER A 448 34.68 9.54 -24.34
CA SER A 448 34.55 9.70 -25.80
C SER A 448 34.89 8.44 -26.60
N ASP A 449 34.12 8.14 -27.65
CA ASP A 449 34.32 6.93 -28.48
C ASP A 449 35.67 6.92 -29.20
N THR A 450 36.19 8.10 -29.57
CA THR A 450 37.52 8.25 -30.17
C THR A 450 38.62 7.83 -29.20
N ALA A 451 38.51 8.18 -27.91
CA ALA A 451 39.44 7.76 -26.88
C ALA A 451 39.31 6.26 -26.58
N LYS A 452 38.07 5.76 -26.43
CA LYS A 452 37.78 4.33 -26.22
C LYS A 452 38.43 3.47 -27.29
N ASN A 453 38.22 3.79 -28.58
CA ASN A 453 38.77 3.00 -29.68
C ASN A 453 40.31 2.92 -29.65
N LYS A 454 41.00 4.02 -29.32
CA LYS A 454 42.46 4.02 -29.19
C LYS A 454 42.93 3.16 -28.02
N ILE A 455 42.22 3.21 -26.89
CA ILE A 455 42.56 2.45 -25.69
C ILE A 455 42.24 0.97 -25.85
N ILE A 456 41.11 0.62 -26.49
CA ILE A 456 40.79 -0.75 -26.89
C ILE A 456 41.90 -1.28 -27.80
N GLY A 457 42.37 -0.47 -28.77
CA GLY A 457 43.49 -0.84 -29.62
C GLY A 457 44.74 -1.20 -28.81
N LEU A 458 45.10 -0.39 -27.82
CA LEU A 458 46.22 -0.66 -26.91
C LEU A 458 46.00 -1.94 -26.09
N LEU A 459 44.88 -2.03 -25.36
CA LEU A 459 44.63 -3.13 -24.41
C LEU A 459 44.45 -4.48 -25.11
N CYS A 460 43.63 -4.52 -26.17
CA CYS A 460 43.30 -5.77 -26.85
C CYS A 460 44.38 -6.19 -27.85
N ASN A 461 44.91 -5.26 -28.66
CA ASN A 461 45.82 -5.65 -29.75
C ASN A 461 47.28 -5.72 -29.30
N ASP A 462 47.72 -4.80 -28.42
CA ASP A 462 49.12 -4.75 -28.01
C ASP A 462 49.40 -5.64 -26.77
N TYR A 463 48.40 -5.89 -25.93
CA TYR A 463 48.54 -6.62 -24.65
C TYR A 463 47.58 -7.81 -24.46
N GLU A 464 46.67 -8.08 -25.42
CA GLU A 464 45.72 -9.21 -25.37
C GLU A 464 44.80 -9.25 -24.12
N LEU A 465 44.46 -8.08 -23.57
CA LEU A 465 43.64 -7.96 -22.35
C LEU A 465 42.14 -7.91 -22.65
N GLU A 466 41.34 -8.39 -21.70
CA GLU A 466 39.88 -8.38 -21.81
C GLU A 466 39.30 -6.99 -21.52
N VAL A 467 38.51 -6.48 -22.47
CA VAL A 467 37.81 -5.21 -22.35
C VAL A 467 36.32 -5.43 -22.56
N SER A 468 35.51 -5.04 -21.57
CA SER A 468 34.05 -5.06 -21.65
C SER A 468 33.54 -3.98 -22.59
N ASN A 469 32.68 -4.38 -23.53
CA ASN A 469 32.01 -3.48 -24.45
C ASN A 469 30.81 -2.74 -23.84
N LYS A 470 30.43 -3.04 -22.59
CA LYS A 470 29.30 -2.40 -21.92
C LYS A 470 29.77 -1.14 -21.19
N PRO A 471 29.18 0.04 -21.47
CA PRO A 471 29.53 1.25 -20.73
C PRO A 471 29.08 1.13 -19.27
N PHE A 472 29.94 1.56 -18.35
CA PHE A 472 29.63 1.64 -16.93
C PHE A 472 29.04 3.02 -16.59
N TYR A 473 27.86 3.01 -15.98
CA TYR A 473 27.20 4.21 -15.49
C TYR A 473 27.44 4.33 -13.98
N ALA A 474 28.33 5.23 -13.60
CA ALA A 474 28.50 5.55 -12.19
C ALA A 474 27.22 6.23 -11.66
N ASN A 475 26.66 5.70 -10.59
CA ASN A 475 25.54 6.30 -9.87
C ASN A 475 25.99 6.64 -8.46
N ASP A 476 26.00 7.93 -8.14
CA ASP A 476 26.35 8.45 -6.81
C ASP A 476 25.12 9.05 -6.10
N SER A 477 23.90 8.72 -6.56
CA SER A 477 22.67 9.17 -5.92
C SER A 477 22.52 8.59 -4.51
N ILE A 478 22.09 9.44 -3.58
CA ILE A 478 21.64 9.01 -2.25
C ILE A 478 20.11 9.00 -2.20
N ASP A 479 19.57 7.91 -1.68
CA ASP A 479 18.16 7.73 -1.40
C ASP A 479 18.00 6.71 -0.26
N TYR A 480 17.28 7.09 0.80
CA TYR A 480 17.06 6.22 1.96
C TYR A 480 16.45 4.87 1.61
N ILE A 481 15.85 4.71 0.41
CA ILE A 481 15.35 3.41 -0.05
C ILE A 481 16.41 2.31 0.04
N TYR A 482 17.68 2.64 -0.23
CA TYR A 482 18.78 1.67 -0.24
C TYR A 482 19.07 1.08 1.15
N ASP A 483 18.66 1.76 2.21
CA ASP A 483 18.82 1.27 3.58
C ASP A 483 17.66 0.36 4.03
N THR A 484 16.53 0.42 3.34
CA THR A 484 15.29 -0.23 3.79
C THR A 484 15.20 -1.71 3.39
N THR A 485 14.27 -2.43 4.03
CA THR A 485 13.91 -3.80 3.66
C THR A 485 13.38 -3.93 2.24
N TYR A 486 12.94 -2.84 1.59
CA TYR A 486 12.52 -2.89 0.17
C TYR A 486 13.58 -3.52 -0.74
N MET A 487 14.86 -3.26 -0.45
CA MET A 487 15.98 -3.78 -1.22
C MET A 487 16.07 -5.31 -1.20
N MET A 488 15.54 -5.97 -0.17
CA MET A 488 15.56 -7.43 -0.04
C MET A 488 14.84 -8.12 -1.22
N PRO A 489 13.50 -8.00 -1.34
CA PRO A 489 12.79 -8.62 -2.46
C PRO A 489 13.18 -8.02 -3.81
N TYR A 490 13.52 -6.72 -3.90
CA TYR A 490 13.98 -6.10 -5.14
C TYR A 490 15.24 -6.78 -5.71
N ILE A 491 16.27 -6.98 -4.87
CA ILE A 491 17.53 -7.62 -5.27
C ILE A 491 17.29 -9.09 -5.61
N ILE A 492 16.61 -9.83 -4.73
CA ILE A 492 16.34 -11.26 -4.95
C ILE A 492 15.61 -11.47 -6.28
N ASN A 493 14.56 -10.68 -6.52
CA ASN A 493 13.78 -10.76 -7.74
C ASN A 493 14.60 -10.41 -8.98
N SER A 494 15.41 -9.35 -8.90
CA SER A 494 16.28 -8.92 -10.00
C SER A 494 17.31 -10.00 -10.38
N VAL A 495 17.85 -10.72 -9.40
CA VAL A 495 18.78 -11.85 -9.63
C VAL A 495 18.06 -13.05 -10.23
N ILE A 496 16.91 -13.45 -9.68
CA ILE A 496 16.16 -14.64 -10.13
C ILE A 496 15.64 -14.46 -11.56
N ARG A 497 15.15 -13.26 -11.91
CA ARG A 497 14.56 -12.95 -13.21
C ARG A 497 15.57 -12.40 -14.22
N ASN A 498 16.77 -12.00 -13.77
CA ASN A 498 17.78 -11.35 -14.59
C ASN A 498 17.24 -10.11 -15.34
N THR A 499 16.41 -9.31 -14.66
CA THR A 499 15.66 -8.19 -15.25
C THR A 499 16.35 -6.84 -15.08
N ASN A 500 16.97 -6.61 -13.92
CA ASN A 500 17.54 -5.31 -13.55
C ASN A 500 19.04 -5.40 -13.29
N SER A 501 19.79 -4.38 -13.72
CA SER A 501 21.20 -4.24 -13.35
C SER A 501 21.33 -3.77 -11.90
N LEU A 502 22.17 -4.47 -11.13
CA LEU A 502 22.50 -4.11 -9.74
C LEU A 502 23.82 -3.32 -9.63
N ASN A 503 24.33 -2.78 -10.75
CA ASN A 503 25.62 -2.07 -10.83
C ASN A 503 25.70 -0.77 -9.98
N PHE A 504 24.57 -0.30 -9.43
CA PHE A 504 24.56 0.83 -8.51
C PHE A 504 24.91 0.43 -7.07
N LEU A 505 24.72 -0.84 -6.68
CA LEU A 505 25.07 -1.32 -5.33
C LEU A 505 26.59 -1.26 -5.13
N ARG A 506 27.01 -0.87 -3.93
CA ARG A 506 28.41 -0.73 -3.53
C ARG A 506 28.76 -1.72 -2.41
N ALA A 507 30.05 -2.02 -2.24
CA ALA A 507 30.53 -2.82 -1.11
C ALA A 507 30.16 -2.16 0.22
N PHE A 508 30.47 -0.88 0.35
CA PHE A 508 30.26 -0.10 1.57
C PHE A 508 29.78 1.32 1.27
N ASP A 509 29.30 2.01 2.32
CA ASP A 509 28.97 3.42 2.23
C ASP A 509 30.21 4.31 2.34
N VAL A 510 30.25 5.37 1.51
CA VAL A 510 31.35 6.33 1.47
C VAL A 510 30.84 7.73 1.82
N LEU A 511 31.52 8.41 2.76
CA LEU A 511 31.14 9.73 3.25
C LEU A 511 31.77 10.88 2.44
N ASP A 512 32.97 10.72 1.92
CA ASP A 512 33.80 11.88 1.53
C ASP A 512 33.37 12.60 0.24
N LYS A 513 32.36 12.10 -0.46
CA LYS A 513 31.97 12.57 -1.80
C LYS A 513 30.58 13.16 -1.91
N GLN A 514 29.82 13.12 -0.82
CA GLN A 514 28.42 13.50 -0.81
C GLN A 514 28.26 14.93 -0.26
N VAL A 515 27.83 15.86 -1.13
CA VAL A 515 27.71 17.30 -0.79
C VAL A 515 26.54 17.57 0.17
N ASN A 516 25.55 16.66 0.22
CA ASN A 516 24.33 16.78 1.03
C ASN A 516 24.21 15.64 2.05
N LEU A 517 25.24 15.42 2.87
CA LEU A 517 25.20 14.40 3.92
C LEU A 517 24.52 14.89 5.21
N THR A 518 23.82 13.96 5.84
CA THR A 518 23.40 14.06 7.23
C THR A 518 24.41 13.31 8.12
N ASN A 519 24.57 13.73 9.37
CA ASN A 519 25.32 12.97 10.38
C ASN A 519 24.52 11.76 10.91
N GLU A 520 23.68 11.14 10.08
CA GLU A 520 22.87 9.99 10.47
C GLU A 520 23.62 8.69 10.18
N VAL A 521 23.29 7.62 10.91
CA VAL A 521 23.91 6.30 10.76
C VAL A 521 23.53 5.65 9.42
N PHE A 522 22.34 5.98 8.93
CA PHE A 522 21.83 5.61 7.62
C PHE A 522 21.51 6.91 6.90
N PHE A 523 21.99 7.07 5.67
CA PHE A 523 21.85 8.30 4.90
C PHE A 523 21.54 8.03 3.42
N GLY A 524 21.14 6.80 3.11
CA GLY A 524 20.69 6.40 1.78
C GLY A 524 21.81 6.21 0.78
N TYR A 525 23.00 5.77 1.17
CA TYR A 525 24.02 5.37 0.19
C TYR A 525 23.84 3.89 -0.19
N PRO A 526 24.09 3.47 -1.45
CA PRO A 526 23.78 2.13 -1.92
C PRO A 526 24.78 1.04 -1.50
N GLY A 527 25.47 1.18 -0.36
CA GLY A 527 26.37 0.16 0.19
C GLY A 527 25.61 -1.07 0.72
N LEU A 528 26.20 -2.26 0.58
CA LEU A 528 25.73 -3.48 1.26
C LEU A 528 25.93 -3.36 2.78
N ILE A 529 27.01 -2.71 3.19
CA ILE A 529 27.37 -2.46 4.59
C ILE A 529 27.56 -0.95 4.76
N ASN A 530 27.05 -0.36 5.84
CA ASN A 530 27.22 1.09 6.05
C ASN A 530 28.64 1.45 6.52
N ASP A 531 28.94 2.75 6.62
CA ASP A 531 30.23 3.31 7.05
C ASP A 531 30.59 2.98 8.51
N LYS A 532 29.67 2.35 9.25
CA LYS A 532 29.89 1.83 10.60
C LYS A 532 30.05 0.31 10.62
N GLY A 533 30.10 -0.38 9.49
CA GLY A 533 30.21 -1.84 9.47
C GLY A 533 28.90 -2.56 9.81
N ILE A 534 27.76 -1.89 9.66
CA ILE A 534 26.43 -2.47 9.91
C ILE A 534 25.87 -3.00 8.59
N LYS A 535 25.58 -4.31 8.57
CA LYS A 535 24.97 -5.00 7.42
C LYS A 535 23.57 -4.45 7.15
N LYS A 536 23.30 -4.05 5.91
CA LYS A 536 21.99 -3.55 5.47
C LYS A 536 21.10 -4.70 4.98
N PRO A 537 19.79 -4.49 4.81
CA PRO A 537 18.94 -5.49 4.16
C PRO A 537 19.45 -5.92 2.77
N SER A 538 20.05 -5.02 2.00
CA SER A 538 20.69 -5.35 0.71
C SER A 538 21.79 -6.42 0.84
N TYR A 539 22.63 -6.34 1.87
CA TYR A 539 23.62 -7.38 2.18
C TYR A 539 22.96 -8.74 2.40
N TYR A 540 21.87 -8.77 3.18
CA TYR A 540 21.23 -10.03 3.48
C TYR A 540 20.51 -10.66 2.27
N ALA A 541 20.16 -9.87 1.26
CA ALA A 541 19.70 -10.40 -0.03
C ALA A 541 20.78 -11.29 -0.66
N TYR A 542 22.01 -10.79 -0.73
CA TYR A 542 23.16 -11.56 -1.20
C TYR A 542 23.47 -12.75 -0.29
N TYR A 543 23.39 -12.57 1.03
CA TYR A 543 23.61 -13.64 2.01
C TYR A 543 22.64 -14.82 1.81
N LEU A 544 21.34 -14.55 1.60
CA LEU A 544 20.34 -15.58 1.38
C LEU A 544 20.50 -16.23 -0.01
N LEU A 545 20.79 -15.44 -1.06
CA LEU A 545 21.06 -15.95 -2.41
C LEU A 545 22.30 -16.85 -2.45
N ASN A 546 23.36 -16.53 -1.70
CA ASN A 546 24.60 -17.31 -1.66
C ASN A 546 24.42 -18.69 -1.00
N LYS A 547 23.35 -18.87 -0.20
CA LYS A 547 23.01 -20.17 0.41
C LYS A 547 22.29 -21.12 -0.57
N LEU A 548 21.86 -20.65 -1.73
CA LEU A 548 21.19 -21.49 -2.73
C LEU A 548 22.19 -22.46 -3.39
N GLY A 549 21.72 -23.66 -3.70
CA GLY A 549 22.47 -24.68 -4.45
C GLY A 549 22.66 -24.32 -5.92
N ASP A 550 23.42 -25.14 -6.63
CA ASP A 550 23.74 -24.92 -8.05
C ASP A 550 22.68 -25.47 -8.99
N THR A 551 21.95 -26.51 -8.57
CA THR A 551 20.91 -27.14 -9.38
C THR A 551 19.55 -26.51 -9.07
N LEU A 552 18.87 -26.02 -10.12
CA LEU A 552 17.56 -25.41 -10.03
C LEU A 552 16.47 -26.50 -10.06
N VAL A 553 15.54 -26.43 -9.12
CA VAL A 553 14.42 -27.38 -8.97
C VAL A 553 13.11 -26.72 -9.43
N ALA A 554 12.87 -25.49 -8.98
CA ALA A 554 11.69 -24.72 -9.36
C ALA A 554 11.98 -23.23 -9.19
N LYS A 555 11.30 -22.37 -9.94
CA LYS A 555 11.27 -20.93 -9.71
C LYS A 555 10.01 -20.32 -10.29
N ASN A 556 9.49 -19.29 -9.62
CA ASN A 556 8.43 -18.44 -10.14
C ASN A 556 8.43 -17.11 -9.36
N ASP A 557 7.45 -16.25 -9.61
CA ASP A 557 7.26 -15.02 -8.86
C ASP A 557 7.16 -15.31 -7.35
N GLY A 558 8.04 -14.68 -6.57
CA GLY A 558 8.09 -14.81 -5.11
C GLY A 558 8.83 -16.03 -4.57
N TYR A 559 9.38 -16.92 -5.41
CA TYR A 559 10.22 -18.02 -4.91
C TYR A 559 11.24 -18.61 -5.89
N ILE A 560 12.29 -19.19 -5.32
CA ILE A 560 13.24 -20.06 -5.99
C ILE A 560 13.55 -21.29 -5.14
N VAL A 561 13.67 -22.45 -5.77
CA VAL A 561 14.04 -23.72 -5.16
C VAL A 561 15.27 -24.27 -5.86
N THR A 562 16.29 -24.57 -5.07
CA THR A 562 17.53 -25.18 -5.53
C THR A 562 17.85 -26.42 -4.72
N LYS A 563 18.78 -27.23 -5.22
CA LYS A 563 19.35 -28.36 -4.51
C LYS A 563 20.86 -28.40 -4.67
N SER A 564 21.52 -28.92 -3.66
CA SER A 564 22.92 -29.34 -3.64
C SER A 564 23.01 -30.75 -3.05
N ASP A 565 24.22 -31.30 -2.90
CA ASP A 565 24.39 -32.63 -2.36
C ASP A 565 23.76 -32.79 -0.97
N LYS A 566 22.67 -33.57 -0.90
CA LYS A 566 21.88 -33.88 0.31
C LYS A 566 21.22 -32.68 1.00
N GLU A 567 21.08 -31.55 0.31
CA GLU A 567 20.45 -30.35 0.83
C GLU A 567 19.52 -29.71 -0.22
N TYR A 568 18.35 -29.29 0.22
CA TYR A 568 17.40 -28.52 -0.57
C TYR A 568 17.23 -27.12 0.02
N GLN A 569 17.13 -26.12 -0.84
CA GLN A 569 16.99 -24.73 -0.42
C GLN A 569 15.79 -24.09 -1.10
N ILE A 570 14.83 -23.59 -0.31
CA ILE A 570 13.66 -22.85 -0.77
C ILE A 570 13.79 -21.42 -0.27
N LEU A 571 13.98 -20.46 -1.16
CA LEU A 571 13.96 -19.03 -0.84
C LEU A 571 12.64 -18.44 -1.30
N LEU A 572 11.88 -17.90 -0.36
CA LEU A 572 10.62 -17.20 -0.58
C LEU A 572 10.84 -15.71 -0.31
N TYR A 573 10.19 -14.84 -1.08
CA TYR A 573 10.27 -13.39 -0.89
C TYR A 573 8.97 -12.74 -1.33
N ASN A 574 8.66 -11.58 -0.75
CA ASN A 574 7.46 -10.85 -1.13
C ASN A 574 7.57 -10.33 -2.57
N HIS A 575 6.62 -10.71 -3.41
CA HIS A 575 6.52 -10.25 -4.80
C HIS A 575 5.20 -9.52 -5.04
N ASN A 576 5.28 -8.32 -5.63
CA ASN A 576 4.14 -7.55 -6.11
C ASN A 576 4.52 -6.88 -7.44
N ASP A 577 3.54 -6.40 -8.20
CA ASP A 577 3.75 -5.85 -9.56
C ASP A 577 4.72 -4.65 -9.61
N ASP A 578 4.98 -4.01 -8.47
CA ASP A 578 5.90 -2.88 -8.36
C ASP A 578 7.32 -3.29 -7.97
N ILE A 579 7.56 -4.54 -7.58
CA ILE A 579 8.87 -4.97 -7.07
C ILE A 579 9.95 -5.02 -8.17
N ASP A 580 9.56 -5.00 -9.44
CA ASP A 580 10.48 -4.89 -10.55
C ASP A 580 11.09 -3.47 -10.69
N LYS A 581 10.60 -2.47 -9.96
CA LYS A 581 10.99 -1.06 -10.13
C LYS A 581 11.62 -0.48 -8.87
N LEU A 582 12.86 0.01 -8.96
CA LEU A 582 13.44 0.77 -7.86
C LEU A 582 12.67 2.10 -7.67
N ILE A 583 12.02 2.26 -6.52
CA ILE A 583 11.22 3.45 -6.17
C ILE A 583 11.99 4.44 -5.29
N PRO A 584 11.70 5.76 -5.35
CA PRO A 584 12.28 6.73 -4.42
C PRO A 584 11.75 6.56 -2.98
N PHE A 585 12.54 6.91 -1.96
CA PHE A 585 12.10 6.79 -0.56
C PHE A 585 10.84 7.61 -0.24
N LYS A 586 10.65 8.77 -0.87
CA LYS A 586 9.42 9.57 -0.69
C LYS A 586 8.16 8.84 -1.15
N SER A 587 8.29 8.01 -2.19
CA SER A 587 7.22 7.13 -2.65
C SER A 587 7.10 5.93 -1.71
N PHE A 588 8.21 5.39 -1.26
CA PHE A 588 8.24 4.31 -0.26
C PHE A 588 7.58 4.70 1.07
N SER A 589 7.78 5.92 1.59
CA SER A 589 7.15 6.37 2.84
C SER A 589 5.64 6.52 2.70
N LYS A 590 5.15 6.97 1.53
CA LYS A 590 3.72 6.98 1.20
C LYS A 590 3.20 5.55 1.07
N LEU A 591 3.97 4.66 0.46
CA LEU A 591 3.67 3.24 0.36
C LEU A 591 3.71 2.53 1.72
N ARG A 592 4.50 3.00 2.70
CA ARG A 592 4.62 2.42 4.05
C ARG A 592 3.43 2.79 4.93
N ALA A 593 2.88 3.99 4.78
CA ALA A 593 1.60 4.39 5.38
C ALA A 593 0.40 3.65 4.73
N ILE A 594 0.57 3.17 3.49
CA ILE A 594 -0.35 2.30 2.76
C ILE A 594 -0.01 0.80 2.96
N LYS A 595 1.10 0.45 3.63
CA LYS A 595 1.61 -0.94 3.74
C LYS A 595 2.12 -1.30 5.15
N ASN A 596 1.21 -1.35 6.11
CA ASN A 596 1.34 -2.25 7.27
C ASN A 596 0.79 -3.67 6.98
N ALA A 597 0.72 -4.02 5.69
CA ALA A 597 -0.37 -4.80 5.12
C ALA A 597 0.00 -6.01 4.25
N VAL A 598 1.28 -6.19 3.87
CA VAL A 598 1.62 -7.24 2.89
C VAL A 598 2.02 -8.52 3.63
N ALA A 599 1.02 -9.20 4.22
CA ALA A 599 1.18 -10.55 4.72
C ALA A 599 0.78 -11.56 3.64
N GLN A 600 1.75 -12.12 2.90
CA GLN A 600 1.49 -13.17 1.93
C GLN A 600 1.48 -14.54 2.63
N LYS A 601 0.32 -15.19 2.69
CA LYS A 601 0.21 -16.56 3.20
C LYS A 601 0.49 -17.57 2.09
N LEU A 602 1.44 -18.47 2.33
CA LEU A 602 1.90 -19.50 1.39
C LEU A 602 1.67 -20.87 2.00
N SER A 603 1.25 -21.83 1.17
CA SER A 603 1.20 -23.25 1.54
C SER A 603 2.12 -24.03 0.62
N LEU A 604 3.25 -24.48 1.15
CA LEU A 604 4.19 -25.32 0.43
C LEU A 604 3.79 -26.78 0.58
N ASN A 605 3.61 -27.47 -0.53
CA ASN A 605 3.46 -28.92 -0.60
C ASN A 605 4.73 -29.48 -1.24
N ILE A 606 5.59 -30.06 -0.42
CA ILE A 606 6.92 -30.53 -0.81
C ILE A 606 6.92 -32.05 -0.87
N VAL A 607 7.25 -32.61 -2.03
CA VAL A 607 7.30 -34.07 -2.25
C VAL A 607 8.73 -34.52 -2.58
N ASN A 608 8.99 -35.82 -2.43
CA ASN A 608 10.30 -36.46 -2.67
C ASN A 608 11.42 -35.99 -1.73
N ILE A 609 11.09 -35.79 -0.45
CA ILE A 609 12.07 -35.48 0.60
C ILE A 609 12.57 -36.75 1.31
N PRO A 610 13.79 -36.72 1.89
CA PRO A 610 14.29 -37.81 2.72
C PRO A 610 13.38 -38.10 3.92
N SER A 611 13.41 -39.35 4.40
CA SER A 611 12.54 -39.81 5.50
C SER A 611 12.82 -39.16 6.87
N SER A 612 14.01 -38.59 7.02
CA SER A 612 14.48 -37.91 8.22
C SER A 612 15.19 -36.64 7.80
N ILE A 613 14.67 -35.49 8.22
CA ILE A 613 15.16 -34.17 7.80
C ILE A 613 15.38 -33.22 8.98
N LYS A 614 16.35 -32.33 8.79
CA LYS A 614 16.60 -31.14 9.62
C LYS A 614 16.26 -29.91 8.79
N ILE A 615 15.41 -29.05 9.32
CA ILE A 615 14.99 -27.80 8.70
C ILE A 615 15.62 -26.64 9.48
N THR A 616 16.28 -25.74 8.76
CA THR A 616 16.75 -24.45 9.29
C THR A 616 16.12 -23.34 8.47
N THR A 617 15.44 -22.39 9.11
CA THR A 617 14.86 -21.25 8.42
C THR A 617 15.57 -19.95 8.79
N TYR A 618 15.78 -19.06 7.82
CA TYR A 618 16.31 -17.71 8.03
C TYR A 618 15.26 -16.70 7.57
N GLU A 619 14.75 -15.88 8.49
CA GLU A 619 13.70 -14.90 8.20
C GLU A 619 14.19 -13.47 8.41
N ILE A 620 13.90 -12.60 7.44
CA ILE A 620 14.16 -11.15 7.52
C ILE A 620 12.93 -10.40 7.02
N ASN A 621 12.51 -9.39 7.76
CA ASN A 621 11.42 -8.48 7.42
C ASN A 621 11.57 -7.15 8.20
N GLU A 622 10.61 -6.25 8.08
CA GLU A 622 10.61 -4.96 8.77
C GLU A 622 10.68 -5.05 10.30
N LYS A 623 10.20 -6.16 10.88
CA LYS A 623 10.14 -6.38 12.33
C LYS A 623 11.29 -7.27 12.82
N SER A 624 12.07 -7.87 11.91
CA SER A 624 13.07 -8.88 12.23
C SER A 624 14.26 -8.84 11.28
N GLY A 625 15.47 -8.61 11.80
CA GLY A 625 16.71 -8.64 11.02
C GLY A 625 16.96 -7.40 10.15
N SER A 626 16.14 -6.35 10.25
CA SER A 626 16.35 -5.09 9.52
C SER A 626 17.08 -4.06 10.36
N SER A 627 18.34 -3.81 10.01
CA SER A 627 19.17 -2.80 10.68
C SER A 627 18.59 -1.38 10.59
N TYR A 628 18.05 -0.99 9.44
CA TYR A 628 17.42 0.31 9.28
C TYR A 628 16.16 0.47 10.15
N ASN A 629 15.30 -0.54 10.21
CA ASN A 629 14.08 -0.48 11.02
C ASN A 629 14.41 -0.37 12.51
N TYR A 630 15.33 -1.19 13.01
CA TYR A 630 15.76 -1.09 14.41
C TYR A 630 16.38 0.28 14.73
N TRP A 631 17.17 0.85 13.81
CA TRP A 631 17.69 2.21 13.99
C TRP A 631 16.58 3.27 14.03
N VAL A 632 15.53 3.11 13.21
CA VAL A 632 14.33 3.96 13.29
C VAL A 632 13.64 3.80 14.65
N ASP A 633 13.48 2.57 15.14
CA ASP A 633 12.85 2.27 16.43
C ASP A 633 13.66 2.79 17.62
N MET A 634 14.99 2.90 17.48
CA MET A 634 15.88 3.58 18.43
C MET A 634 15.73 5.11 18.43
N GLY A 635 14.83 5.68 17.61
CA GLY A 635 14.62 7.13 17.51
C GLY A 635 15.59 7.82 16.55
N ARG A 636 16.16 7.10 15.58
CA ARG A 636 17.11 7.61 14.59
C ARG A 636 18.32 8.34 15.20
N PRO A 637 19.05 7.72 16.14
CA PRO A 637 20.19 8.35 16.75
C PRO A 637 21.24 8.71 15.68
N LYS A 638 21.73 9.95 15.72
CA LYS A 638 22.81 10.43 14.83
C LYS A 638 24.15 9.75 15.13
N ARG A 639 24.35 9.32 16.36
CA ARG A 639 25.56 8.62 16.81
C ARG A 639 25.15 7.43 17.65
N LEU A 640 25.82 6.31 17.45
CA LEU A 640 25.68 5.12 18.27
C LEU A 640 26.84 5.06 19.25
N SER A 641 26.54 4.80 20.52
CA SER A 641 27.52 4.29 21.46
C SER A 641 28.04 2.92 21.01
N LYS A 642 29.15 2.46 21.60
CA LYS A 642 29.72 1.14 21.31
C LYS A 642 28.72 0.01 21.59
N GLU A 643 27.94 0.15 22.67
CA GLU A 643 26.91 -0.81 23.04
C GLU A 643 25.75 -0.82 22.05
N GLU A 644 25.21 0.35 21.70
CA GLU A 644 24.14 0.49 20.71
C GLU A 644 24.55 -0.07 19.34
N LYS A 645 25.79 0.19 18.90
CA LYS A 645 26.34 -0.38 17.67
C LYS A 645 26.36 -1.92 17.73
N GLN A 646 26.80 -2.50 18.85
CA GLN A 646 26.83 -3.95 19.02
C GLN A 646 25.43 -4.57 19.09
N ILE A 647 24.49 -3.91 19.77
CA ILE A 647 23.08 -4.34 19.83
C ILE A 647 22.51 -4.34 18.42
N LEU A 648 22.68 -3.24 17.67
CA LEU A 648 22.17 -3.12 16.32
C LEU A 648 22.77 -4.18 15.41
N HIS A 649 24.09 -4.42 15.48
CA HIS A 649 24.76 -5.47 14.72
C HIS A 649 24.19 -6.87 15.02
N LYS A 650 23.95 -7.21 16.29
CA LYS A 650 23.39 -8.51 16.69
C LYS A 650 21.92 -8.66 16.31
N ALA A 651 21.11 -7.61 16.53
CA ALA A 651 19.68 -7.64 16.26
C ALA A 651 19.39 -7.74 14.76
N SER A 652 20.26 -7.17 13.92
CA SER A 652 20.12 -7.15 12.46
C SER A 652 20.37 -8.50 11.78
N PHE A 653 20.76 -9.54 12.52
CA PHE A 653 20.93 -10.86 11.95
C PHE A 653 19.56 -11.53 11.66
N PRO A 654 19.44 -12.38 10.61
CA PRO A 654 18.19 -13.08 10.32
C PRO A 654 17.70 -13.89 11.51
N ASN A 655 16.38 -13.94 11.72
CA ASN A 655 15.80 -14.77 12.75
C ASN A 655 15.87 -16.25 12.31
N ILE A 656 16.52 -17.09 13.12
CA ILE A 656 16.75 -18.49 12.79
C ILE A 656 15.83 -19.40 13.61
N HIS A 657 15.15 -20.32 12.94
CA HIS A 657 14.42 -21.40 13.59
C HIS A 657 14.90 -22.77 13.11
N PHE A 658 14.89 -23.75 14.02
CA PHE A 658 15.30 -25.12 13.77
C PHE A 658 14.12 -26.08 14.00
N LYS A 659 13.96 -27.06 13.11
CA LYS A 659 12.92 -28.09 13.24
C LYS A 659 13.45 -29.43 12.73
N ASN A 660 13.24 -30.50 13.51
CA ASN A 660 13.58 -31.86 13.11
C ASN A 660 12.30 -32.66 12.85
N LEU A 661 12.28 -33.42 11.75
CA LEU A 661 11.14 -34.24 11.37
C LEU A 661 11.59 -35.65 11.01
N LYS A 662 10.86 -36.64 11.51
CA LYS A 662 11.02 -38.05 11.18
C LYS A 662 9.65 -38.55 10.74
N LYS A 663 9.56 -39.06 9.51
CA LYS A 663 8.39 -39.60 8.79
C LYS A 663 7.76 -38.64 7.76
N SER A 664 7.40 -39.28 6.63
CA SER A 664 6.73 -38.80 5.41
C SER A 664 7.67 -38.30 4.30
N THR A 665 7.46 -38.84 3.09
CA THR A 665 8.05 -38.39 1.80
C THR A 665 7.37 -37.12 1.26
N VAL A 666 6.31 -36.65 1.95
CA VAL A 666 5.54 -35.44 1.66
C VAL A 666 5.51 -34.56 2.90
N PHE A 667 5.77 -33.27 2.73
CA PHE A 667 5.81 -32.29 3.80
C PHE A 667 5.02 -31.04 3.40
N ASN A 668 4.02 -30.70 4.21
CA ASN A 668 3.22 -29.50 4.05
C ASN A 668 3.67 -28.45 5.06
N LEU A 669 3.90 -27.23 4.59
CA LEU A 669 4.32 -26.10 5.43
C LEU A 669 3.50 -24.86 5.09
N GLN A 670 2.82 -24.32 6.10
CA GLN A 670 2.14 -23.02 6.00
C GLN A 670 3.06 -21.92 6.51
N ILE A 671 3.16 -20.84 5.75
CA ILE A 671 4.10 -19.74 5.97
C ILE A 671 3.35 -18.43 5.78
N THR A 672 3.73 -17.40 6.53
CA THR A 672 3.29 -16.03 6.28
C THR A 672 4.52 -15.16 6.08
N LEU A 673 4.75 -14.67 4.86
CA LEU A 673 5.74 -13.63 4.59
C LEU A 673 5.14 -12.29 4.94
N ARG A 674 5.85 -11.45 5.70
CA ARG A 674 5.36 -10.13 6.13
C ARG A 674 6.21 -9.02 5.54
N GLY A 675 5.56 -7.97 5.06
CA GLY A 675 6.20 -6.77 4.51
C GLY A 675 7.21 -7.09 3.41
N TYR A 676 8.20 -6.24 3.19
CA TYR A 676 9.28 -6.46 2.22
C TYR A 676 10.34 -7.42 2.77
N GLY A 677 9.90 -8.63 3.12
CA GLY A 677 10.74 -9.67 3.72
C GLY A 677 11.09 -10.83 2.78
N ALA A 678 11.96 -11.70 3.29
CA ALA A 678 12.33 -12.97 2.68
C ALA A 678 12.50 -14.06 3.74
N LEU A 679 12.24 -15.30 3.34
CA LEU A 679 12.40 -16.51 4.15
C LEU A 679 13.16 -17.56 3.36
N LEU A 680 14.33 -17.97 3.85
CA LEU A 680 15.05 -19.13 3.33
C LEU A 680 14.76 -20.35 4.21
N ILE A 681 14.48 -21.48 3.58
CA ILE A 681 14.27 -22.78 4.23
C ILE A 681 15.32 -23.74 3.69
N LEU A 682 16.23 -24.18 4.57
CA LEU A 682 17.20 -25.22 4.28
C LEU A 682 16.68 -26.55 4.81
N ILE A 683 16.63 -27.57 3.96
CA ILE A 683 16.19 -28.93 4.31
C ILE A 683 17.37 -29.86 4.06
N LYS A 684 17.90 -30.43 5.14
CA LYS A 684 19.02 -31.39 5.11
C LYS A 684 18.56 -32.78 5.51
N GLU A 685 19.12 -33.80 4.89
CA GLU A 685 19.00 -35.16 5.40
C GLU A 685 19.66 -35.25 6.80
N ALA A 686 18.97 -35.85 7.77
CA ALA A 686 19.31 -35.75 9.19
C ALA A 686 20.39 -36.71 9.67
#